data_AF-A0A834N575-F1
#
_entry.id   AF-A0A834N575-F1
#
_cell.length_a   1.000
_cell.length_b   1.000
_cell.length_c   1.000
_cell.angle_alpha   90.00
_cell.angle_beta   90.00
_cell.angle_gamma   90.00
#
_symmetry.space_group_name_H-M   'P 1'
#
loop_
_entity.id
_entity.type
_entity.pdbx_description
1 polymer ?
#
loop_
_entity_poly.entity_id
_entity_poly.type
_entity_poly.pdbx_seq_one_letter_code
_entity_poly.pdbx_strand_id
1 'polypeptide(L)'
;MASSAIDDLLSGPLVTWFASCLEDPDVLSTYEDLVDGILLHNVFLQIDPEPLHDEVIPPGGNPVIRAKNLQIIVGNMKQFYEEELGHVLLRLPDTINLGKEPELHIVDMKLLLLLLLGCAVQCPNKEKFITKIKTLNVDTQLAIVECIKQVTDNQDIVVTQDAMENVNMGCLFMQIKTIVQELNLYKEKWGNVAANEISERNDSSISAEAEEINKVQQSNPVTKSEREDSHHYAVELADWKSKVRKQRQELEEKTEALLECKEELEHNKALLVKLKQENQELMHEARTAKSYRDELDAVIERAERADRLEIEVTRYREKLTDIEFYKTRIEELREDNRVLMETREMLEEQLSSSRRRADKVLELESEIIKYKQLLNDMALERAADKEKYQELIEENAQLHRLTKAAANEAALAGSISDSEEPAHTDNRLSDQLTNNAQTRALKLELENRRLVTLIDSLKENSFHENSSRVLELEKEKKKLTLKIESLNDNSERLTQQNSDLELVCKQALEENKKLQNSLKNQRASFEKQQQDLQIQHGKMMELEKQCDVVVKEKQRVQSLLESVQRRADDLERTLEITNQKVEELKDIEHKMNDIKSKCTDLESKIAVLEKEKDIAQRDTHRYKEIIEEKDVALDKATNTIEVLERKVVQLEQEVHNSLSQILRLQEVERSSKELDSRAAIDRETLETLQSKLVAEKLNTQQLYAVLEKLGLSDNMLSLSLDNILERIGQNPEVINHVKKSMKSESSRYRSVIESESTNTDENSQSDLNSALQKTIESLKKEQEQLQSKLTATETMSENLLSDNTKLQVYITTLQSQSTSLASQHTALQLANSQLVAEKEELLKERSMQHRAHSELLHDQDTLQSLHEQLNNEYENLLHERETLKSSLRDVKNEMRMLRESCERLELKNKALLTDKETLISNAKSLNNLRGEHSKLTDDFRNLYTATEKLKIEYRNLQEDYRKNKIETNRLSLKQTEMQGELSSKDERCSNLELQINKLNQRCEMLLHMNSGLDNDRRSLMEHITLLFSQYHELLTHSLEDKEHYHMEEKMYTDKVNHLYRQKEKLEDKIMEHYRKLENCSTKKKGFALGFVRKVKKASSELLNKKRRSWADDSKQSEGKTYESESGGNDSDASIEDHRVTGSMNNKSLGSEAFSLGHPGTRRTVYYNDDSPPPSNTLPEQEDDRRTVQLDQNLRTESQTEARPFLIYNKVSAVINESKNINSGTPKDMVQDEGLTETPTDKDPKTGCPIWYEYGCV
;
A
#
# COMPACT_ATOMS: atom_id res chain seq x y z
N MET A 1 44.76 49.43 -5.92
CA MET A 1 43.54 48.59 -6.01
C MET A 1 42.55 48.96 -4.91
N ALA A 2 42.95 48.92 -3.63
CA ALA A 2 42.13 49.29 -2.46
C ALA A 2 41.13 50.45 -2.69
N SER A 3 41.61 51.67 -3.03
CA SER A 3 40.75 52.84 -3.31
C SER A 3 39.50 52.53 -4.14
N SER A 4 39.64 51.84 -5.28
CA SER A 4 38.49 51.51 -6.15
C SER A 4 37.44 50.65 -5.42
N ALA A 5 37.89 49.69 -4.60
CA ALA A 5 36.99 48.83 -3.83
C ALA A 5 36.37 49.55 -2.62
N ILE A 6 37.01 50.62 -2.12
CA ILE A 6 36.44 51.53 -1.11
C ILE A 6 35.36 52.40 -1.78
N ASP A 7 35.66 52.99 -2.94
CA ASP A 7 34.73 53.78 -3.74
C ASP A 7 33.49 52.95 -4.15
N ASP A 8 33.69 51.69 -4.58
CA ASP A 8 32.63 50.71 -4.89
C ASP A 8 31.80 50.30 -3.65
N LEU A 9 32.38 50.32 -2.44
CA LEU A 9 31.65 50.03 -1.19
C LEU A 9 30.85 51.25 -0.72
N LEU A 10 31.45 52.45 -0.73
CA LEU A 10 30.82 53.70 -0.29
C LEU A 10 29.66 54.12 -1.21
N SER A 11 29.80 53.92 -2.52
CA SER A 11 28.70 54.08 -3.49
C SER A 11 27.73 52.88 -3.51
N GLY A 12 28.00 51.83 -2.72
CA GLY A 12 27.26 50.59 -2.71
C GLY A 12 25.91 50.64 -1.97
N PRO A 13 25.04 49.62 -2.18
CA PRO A 13 23.69 49.60 -1.61
C PRO A 13 23.68 49.52 -0.09
N LEU A 14 24.65 48.86 0.52
CA LEU A 14 24.77 48.72 1.98
C LEU A 14 25.11 50.06 2.65
N VAL A 15 26.06 50.83 2.08
CA VAL A 15 26.40 52.16 2.60
C VAL A 15 25.30 53.17 2.31
N THR A 16 24.65 53.11 1.14
CA THR A 16 23.49 53.93 0.81
C THR A 16 22.32 53.70 1.79
N TRP A 17 22.05 52.43 2.15
CA TRP A 17 21.10 52.11 3.21
C TRP A 17 21.52 52.65 4.58
N PHE A 18 22.78 52.41 4.96
CA PHE A 18 23.32 52.80 6.26
C PHE A 18 23.29 54.33 6.46
N ALA A 19 23.68 55.11 5.45
CA ALA A 19 23.59 56.56 5.46
C ALA A 19 22.14 57.04 5.66
N SER A 20 21.14 56.36 5.08
CA SER A 20 19.73 56.66 5.34
C SER A 20 19.29 56.38 6.78
N CYS A 21 20.01 55.53 7.52
CA CYS A 21 19.73 55.21 8.92
C CYS A 21 20.20 56.28 9.91
N LEU A 22 21.20 57.09 9.54
CA LEU A 22 21.71 58.22 10.32
C LEU A 22 20.66 59.35 10.47
N GLU A 23 20.93 60.31 11.37
CA GLU A 23 20.14 61.55 11.50
C GLU A 23 20.61 62.64 10.53
N ASP A 24 21.92 62.70 10.30
CA ASP A 24 22.57 63.54 9.29
C ASP A 24 23.46 62.65 8.40
N PRO A 25 23.12 62.45 7.10
CA PRO A 25 23.90 61.63 6.19
C PRO A 25 25.30 62.19 5.88
N ASP A 26 25.51 63.51 5.96
CA ASP A 26 26.78 64.15 5.57
C ASP A 26 27.92 63.88 6.58
N VAL A 27 27.59 63.28 7.73
CA VAL A 27 28.55 62.80 8.74
C VAL A 27 29.37 61.60 8.23
N LEU A 28 28.85 60.83 7.27
CA LEU A 28 29.57 59.71 6.65
C LEU A 28 30.37 60.20 5.42
N SER A 29 31.42 60.97 5.68
CA SER A 29 32.19 61.68 4.65
C SER A 29 33.30 60.84 4.01
N THR A 30 33.84 59.87 4.75
CA THR A 30 34.98 59.02 4.39
C THR A 30 34.76 57.58 4.87
N TYR A 31 35.62 56.67 4.40
CA TYR A 31 35.66 55.29 4.89
C TYR A 31 36.10 55.19 6.36
N GLU A 32 36.99 56.07 6.83
CA GLU A 32 37.48 56.06 8.21
C GLU A 32 36.36 56.35 9.22
N ASP A 33 35.43 57.26 8.89
CA ASP A 33 34.22 57.57 9.69
C ASP A 33 33.35 56.33 9.95
N LEU A 34 33.42 55.33 9.05
CA LEU A 34 32.67 54.08 9.13
C LEU A 34 33.41 53.02 9.97
N VAL A 35 34.72 52.85 9.75
CA VAL A 35 35.51 51.79 10.42
C VAL A 35 35.82 52.14 11.88
N ASP A 36 35.78 53.42 12.28
CA ASP A 36 35.90 53.86 13.68
C ASP A 36 34.79 53.32 14.61
N GLY A 37 33.72 52.74 14.06
CA GLY A 37 32.70 51.99 14.80
C GLY A 37 31.58 52.86 15.40
N ILE A 38 31.84 54.15 15.65
CA ILE A 38 30.89 55.07 16.31
C ILE A 38 29.54 55.12 15.56
N LEU A 39 29.57 55.30 14.24
CA LEU A 39 28.35 55.38 13.44
C LEU A 39 27.62 54.03 13.36
N LEU A 40 28.36 52.91 13.31
CA LEU A 40 27.79 51.56 13.31
C LEU A 40 27.02 51.30 14.61
N HIS A 41 27.62 51.67 15.75
CA HIS A 41 27.01 51.57 17.08
C HIS A 41 25.75 52.44 17.19
N ASN A 42 25.81 53.69 16.72
CA ASN A 42 24.65 54.60 16.70
C ASN A 42 23.48 54.08 15.83
N VAL A 43 23.74 53.26 14.81
CA VAL A 43 22.69 52.57 14.04
C VAL A 43 22.23 51.30 14.76
N PHE A 44 23.12 50.55 15.41
CA PHE A 44 22.75 49.38 16.22
C PHE A 44 21.83 49.75 17.39
N LEU A 45 22.08 50.88 18.07
CA LEU A 45 21.21 51.43 19.14
C LEU A 45 19.79 51.81 18.66
N GLN A 46 19.54 51.89 17.35
CA GLN A 46 18.19 52.05 16.79
C GLN A 46 17.48 50.71 16.52
N ILE A 47 18.22 49.60 16.54
CA ILE A 47 17.75 48.22 16.34
C ILE A 47 17.45 47.61 17.71
N ASP A 48 18.43 47.69 18.61
CA ASP A 48 18.40 47.24 20.00
C ASP A 48 18.86 48.41 20.93
N PRO A 49 17.95 49.02 21.71
CA PRO A 49 18.28 50.14 22.59
C PRO A 49 19.00 49.78 23.90
N GLU A 50 19.07 48.50 24.31
CA GLU A 50 19.66 48.08 25.59
C GLU A 50 20.70 46.94 25.39
N PRO A 51 21.75 47.15 24.56
CA PRO A 51 22.74 46.12 24.23
C PRO A 51 23.61 45.75 25.43
N LEU A 52 24.08 44.50 25.48
CA LEU A 52 24.88 43.98 26.59
C LEU A 52 26.22 44.72 26.81
N HIS A 53 26.79 45.34 25.76
CA HIS A 53 28.02 46.13 25.83
C HIS A 53 27.89 47.47 25.09
N ASP A 54 27.91 48.58 25.82
CA ASP A 54 27.75 49.95 25.26
C ASP A 54 29.06 50.78 25.24
N GLU A 55 30.22 50.17 25.56
CA GLU A 55 31.50 50.88 25.77
C GLU A 55 32.29 51.24 24.47
N VAL A 56 31.63 51.84 23.48
CA VAL A 56 32.28 52.32 22.26
C VAL A 56 32.90 53.70 22.48
N ILE A 57 34.21 53.85 22.21
CA ILE A 57 34.98 55.07 22.50
C ILE A 57 35.60 55.63 21.21
N PRO A 58 35.54 56.95 20.94
CA PRO A 58 36.16 57.54 19.76
C PRO A 58 37.66 57.19 19.67
N PRO A 59 38.12 56.48 18.61
CA PRO A 59 39.47 55.91 18.60
C PRO A 59 40.55 56.90 18.16
N GLY A 60 40.20 58.01 17.51
CA GLY A 60 41.14 59.07 17.13
C GLY A 60 42.26 58.59 16.19
N GLY A 61 41.96 57.61 15.32
CA GLY A 61 42.96 56.95 14.46
C GLY A 61 43.79 55.86 15.14
N ASN A 62 43.50 55.48 16.40
CA ASN A 62 44.17 54.35 17.05
C ASN A 62 43.57 53.00 16.61
N PRO A 63 44.32 52.13 15.90
CA PRO A 63 43.82 50.86 15.38
C PRO A 63 43.41 49.86 16.47
N VAL A 64 43.96 49.97 17.68
CA VAL A 64 43.62 49.09 18.81
C VAL A 64 42.24 49.44 19.37
N ILE A 65 41.93 50.74 19.51
CA ILE A 65 40.61 51.19 19.97
C ILE A 65 39.56 50.93 18.88
N ARG A 66 39.92 51.15 17.61
CA ARG A 66 39.09 50.79 16.44
C ARG A 66 38.73 49.30 16.44
N ALA A 67 39.71 48.42 16.64
CA ALA A 67 39.46 46.98 16.78
C ALA A 67 38.55 46.65 17.98
N LYS A 68 38.75 47.28 19.16
CA LYS A 68 37.86 47.09 20.34
C LYS A 68 36.42 47.51 20.04
N ASN A 69 36.21 48.66 19.41
CA ASN A 69 34.88 49.15 19.04
C ASN A 69 34.18 48.15 18.11
N LEU A 70 34.86 47.69 17.06
CA LEU A 70 34.33 46.72 16.11
C LEU A 70 34.05 45.36 16.77
N GLN A 71 34.87 44.92 17.73
CA GLN A 71 34.61 43.72 18.54
C GLN A 71 33.33 43.83 19.37
N ILE A 72 33.10 44.97 20.04
CA ILE A 72 31.87 45.24 20.82
C ILE A 72 30.64 45.14 19.92
N ILE A 73 30.67 45.84 18.78
CA ILE A 73 29.54 45.91 17.83
C ILE A 73 29.22 44.53 17.24
N VAL A 74 30.25 43.79 16.78
CA VAL A 74 30.07 42.42 16.26
C VAL A 74 29.63 41.45 17.35
N GLY A 75 30.06 41.65 18.60
CA GLY A 75 29.60 40.88 19.76
C GLY A 75 28.11 41.05 20.03
N ASN A 76 27.64 42.29 20.14
CA ASN A 76 26.21 42.60 20.35
C ASN A 76 25.36 42.09 19.17
N MET A 77 25.81 42.29 17.93
CA MET A 77 25.14 41.75 16.74
C MET A 77 25.07 40.21 16.76
N LYS A 78 26.14 39.53 17.18
CA LYS A 78 26.17 38.07 17.30
C LYS A 78 25.14 37.60 18.33
N GLN A 79 25.09 38.24 19.50
CA GLN A 79 24.13 37.93 20.56
C GLN A 79 22.69 38.11 20.06
N PHE A 80 22.39 39.21 19.37
CA PHE A 80 21.08 39.47 18.78
C PHE A 80 20.64 38.35 17.81
N TYR A 81 21.55 37.81 16.99
CA TYR A 81 21.25 36.64 16.15
C TYR A 81 21.07 35.35 16.96
N GLU A 82 21.92 35.05 17.95
CA GLU A 82 21.94 33.76 18.66
C GLU A 82 20.90 33.62 19.78
N GLU A 83 20.44 34.73 20.37
CA GLU A 83 19.53 34.80 21.52
C GLU A 83 18.14 35.37 21.14
N GLU A 84 18.06 36.56 20.53
CA GLU A 84 16.78 37.20 20.18
C GLU A 84 16.13 36.60 18.92
N LEU A 85 16.93 36.25 17.90
CA LEU A 85 16.44 35.59 16.67
C LEU A 85 16.55 34.06 16.71
N GLY A 86 17.31 33.49 17.64
CA GLY A 86 17.56 32.04 17.74
C GLY A 86 18.41 31.42 16.61
N HIS A 87 18.92 32.25 15.69
CA HIS A 87 19.68 31.85 14.51
C HIS A 87 21.13 31.41 14.85
N VAL A 88 21.83 30.81 13.87
CA VAL A 88 23.24 30.43 14.01
C VAL A 88 24.09 31.16 12.97
N LEU A 89 25.10 31.91 13.43
CA LEU A 89 26.05 32.62 12.58
C LEU A 89 27.25 31.73 12.22
N LEU A 90 27.39 31.39 10.94
CA LEU A 90 28.53 30.61 10.44
C LEU A 90 29.77 31.46 10.17
N ARG A 91 29.60 32.77 9.95
CA ARG A 91 30.68 33.68 9.58
C ARG A 91 30.58 35.04 10.26
N LEU A 92 31.66 35.44 10.94
CA LEU A 92 31.83 36.73 11.60
C LEU A 92 32.97 37.54 10.92
N PRO A 93 32.90 38.88 10.86
CA PRO A 93 34.00 39.73 10.37
C PRO A 93 35.28 39.57 11.18
N ASP A 94 36.45 39.72 10.53
CA ASP A 94 37.73 39.87 11.25
C ASP A 94 37.94 41.31 11.73
N THR A 95 37.46 41.59 12.94
CA THR A 95 37.52 42.90 13.60
C THR A 95 38.95 43.34 13.98
N ILE A 96 39.88 42.39 14.16
CA ILE A 96 41.28 42.70 14.50
C ILE A 96 42.01 43.21 13.28
N ASN A 97 41.88 42.52 12.14
CA ASN A 97 42.54 42.91 10.91
C ASN A 97 41.84 44.10 10.23
N LEU A 98 40.50 44.19 10.29
CA LEU A 98 39.75 45.37 9.89
C LEU A 98 40.10 46.63 10.70
N GLY A 99 40.39 46.49 12.01
CA GLY A 99 40.84 47.60 12.85
C GLY A 99 42.28 48.07 12.56
N LYS A 100 43.15 47.20 12.05
CA LYS A 100 44.56 47.49 11.74
C LYS A 100 44.79 47.99 10.31
N GLU A 101 44.24 47.28 9.31
CA GLU A 101 44.51 47.50 7.89
C GLU A 101 43.19 47.60 7.10
N PRO A 102 42.38 48.65 7.36
CA PRO A 102 40.99 48.74 6.89
C PRO A 102 40.85 48.74 5.37
N GLU A 103 41.85 49.29 4.65
CA GLU A 103 41.92 49.31 3.18
C GLU A 103 42.08 47.91 2.55
N LEU A 104 42.55 46.92 3.30
CA LEU A 104 42.72 45.54 2.83
C LEU A 104 41.54 44.64 3.22
N HIS A 105 40.82 45.00 4.30
CA HIS A 105 39.73 44.21 4.89
C HIS A 105 38.31 44.72 4.55
N ILE A 106 38.17 45.36 3.38
CA ILE A 106 36.89 45.86 2.83
C ILE A 106 35.81 44.76 2.76
N VAL A 107 36.19 43.49 2.57
CA VAL A 107 35.28 42.35 2.56
C VAL A 107 34.67 42.09 3.95
N ASP A 108 35.46 42.20 5.02
CA ASP A 108 34.99 42.07 6.40
C ASP A 108 34.08 43.24 6.79
N MET A 109 34.40 44.46 6.35
CA MET A 109 33.56 45.64 6.51
C MET A 109 32.20 45.49 5.79
N LYS A 110 32.21 44.94 4.58
CA LYS A 110 30.99 44.62 3.82
C LYS A 110 30.14 43.55 4.53
N LEU A 111 30.76 42.53 5.12
CA LEU A 111 30.06 41.52 5.93
C LEU A 111 29.45 42.12 7.20
N LEU A 112 30.14 43.04 7.86
CA LEU A 112 29.63 43.74 9.04
C LEU A 112 28.36 44.54 8.69
N LEU A 113 28.39 45.36 7.63
CA LEU A 113 27.20 46.09 7.15
C LEU A 113 26.05 45.16 6.74
N LEU A 114 26.36 44.02 6.13
CA LEU A 114 25.38 43.03 5.69
C LEU A 114 24.64 42.39 6.89
N LEU A 115 25.39 42.03 7.93
CA LEU A 115 24.82 41.52 9.17
C LEU A 115 24.00 42.59 9.90
N LEU A 116 24.45 43.85 9.90
CA LEU A 116 23.76 44.99 10.54
C LEU A 116 22.43 45.31 9.85
N LEU A 117 22.39 45.27 8.52
CA LEU A 117 21.16 45.30 7.73
C LEU A 117 20.22 44.14 8.11
N GLY A 118 20.77 42.93 8.26
CA GLY A 118 20.00 41.75 8.67
C GLY A 118 19.35 41.91 10.04
N CYS A 119 20.09 42.39 11.06
CA CYS A 119 19.51 42.74 12.37
C CYS A 119 18.38 43.77 12.20
N ALA A 120 18.63 44.85 11.44
CA ALA A 120 17.69 45.96 11.27
C ALA A 120 16.37 45.56 10.62
N VAL A 121 16.38 44.64 9.64
CA VAL A 121 15.14 44.18 8.97
C VAL A 121 14.45 43.00 9.67
N GLN A 122 15.09 42.39 10.68
CA GLN A 122 14.51 41.27 11.44
C GLN A 122 13.99 41.70 12.83
N CYS A 123 14.56 42.75 13.44
CA CYS A 123 14.22 43.27 14.76
C CYS A 123 12.74 43.67 14.97
N PRO A 124 12.28 43.87 16.22
CA PRO A 124 10.91 44.32 16.51
C PRO A 124 10.54 45.64 15.80
N ASN A 125 11.50 46.56 15.66
CA ASN A 125 11.30 47.87 15.03
C ASN A 125 11.51 47.89 13.50
N LYS A 126 11.60 46.72 12.85
CA LYS A 126 11.94 46.58 11.41
C LYS A 126 11.12 47.42 10.45
N GLU A 127 9.87 47.76 10.77
CA GLU A 127 9.05 48.64 9.94
C GLU A 127 9.68 50.03 9.73
N LYS A 128 10.42 50.56 10.72
CA LYS A 128 11.20 51.80 10.62
C LYS A 128 12.24 51.70 9.50
N PHE A 129 13.02 50.62 9.52
CA PHE A 129 14.12 50.39 8.57
C PHE A 129 13.61 50.01 7.18
N ILE A 130 12.57 49.17 7.08
CA ILE A 130 11.88 48.83 5.83
C ILE A 130 11.25 50.09 5.20
N THR A 131 10.74 51.02 6.00
CA THR A 131 10.23 52.31 5.50
C THR A 131 11.36 53.20 4.99
N LYS A 132 12.51 53.28 5.68
CA LYS A 132 13.71 53.96 5.16
C LYS A 132 14.16 53.36 3.82
N ILE A 133 14.26 52.03 3.70
CA ILE A 133 14.59 51.33 2.44
C ILE A 133 13.62 51.73 1.31
N LYS A 134 12.31 51.76 1.56
CA LYS A 134 11.28 52.16 0.58
C LYS A 134 11.37 53.61 0.10
N THR A 135 12.15 54.48 0.76
CA THR A 135 12.41 55.86 0.29
C THR A 135 13.62 55.98 -0.64
N LEU A 136 14.45 54.95 -0.75
CA LEU A 136 15.61 54.91 -1.66
C LEU A 136 15.15 54.70 -3.12
N ASN A 137 16.06 54.90 -4.08
CA ASN A 137 15.76 54.62 -5.49
C ASN A 137 15.51 53.10 -5.73
N VAL A 138 14.81 52.76 -6.80
CA VAL A 138 14.33 51.38 -7.07
C VAL A 138 15.48 50.39 -7.28
N ASP A 139 16.56 50.79 -7.96
CA ASP A 139 17.70 49.92 -8.24
C ASP A 139 18.47 49.59 -6.95
N THR A 140 18.65 50.58 -6.08
CA THR A 140 19.18 50.40 -4.72
C THR A 140 18.25 49.56 -3.86
N GLN A 141 16.92 49.71 -3.94
CA GLN A 141 15.97 48.83 -3.23
C GLN A 141 16.12 47.36 -3.65
N LEU A 142 16.22 47.08 -4.95
CA LEU A 142 16.43 45.72 -5.47
C LEU A 142 17.78 45.14 -5.02
N ALA A 143 18.85 45.95 -5.04
CA ALA A 143 20.16 45.53 -4.55
C ALA A 143 20.20 45.28 -3.03
N ILE A 144 19.45 46.06 -2.24
CA ILE A 144 19.26 45.83 -0.80
C ILE A 144 18.46 44.55 -0.55
N VAL A 145 17.41 44.26 -1.32
CA VAL A 145 16.67 42.99 -1.21
C VAL A 145 17.60 41.79 -1.43
N GLU A 146 18.52 41.85 -2.40
CA GLU A 146 19.50 40.80 -2.62
C GLU A 146 20.53 40.69 -1.48
N CYS A 147 20.82 41.79 -0.78
CA CYS A 147 21.61 41.77 0.46
C CYS A 147 20.83 41.14 1.63
N ILE A 148 19.53 41.40 1.77
CA ILE A 148 18.69 40.78 2.82
C ILE A 148 18.66 39.25 2.65
N LYS A 149 18.46 38.73 1.42
CA LYS A 149 18.49 37.28 1.15
C LYS A 149 19.78 36.60 1.58
N GLN A 150 20.92 37.30 1.52
CA GLN A 150 22.21 36.74 1.95
C GLN A 150 22.29 36.47 3.47
N VAL A 151 21.32 36.95 4.26
CA VAL A 151 21.21 36.77 5.72
C VAL A 151 19.83 36.28 6.17
N THR A 152 19.01 35.78 5.23
CA THR A 152 17.70 35.12 5.50
C THR A 152 17.54 33.80 4.73
N ASP A 153 17.97 33.76 3.47
CA ASP A 153 17.71 32.66 2.53
C ASP A 153 18.99 31.83 2.30
N ASN A 154 20.17 32.49 2.25
CA ASN A 154 21.45 31.84 2.00
C ASN A 154 22.11 31.36 3.30
N GLN A 155 22.18 30.04 3.47
CA GLN A 155 22.66 29.38 4.70
C GLN A 155 24.19 29.49 4.93
N ASP A 156 24.95 30.07 4.00
CA ASP A 156 26.42 30.21 4.08
C ASP A 156 26.90 31.23 5.13
N ILE A 157 26.02 32.13 5.60
CA ILE A 157 26.35 33.21 6.55
C ILE A 157 25.52 33.09 7.83
N VAL A 158 24.20 32.98 7.68
CA VAL A 158 23.23 32.82 8.76
C VAL A 158 22.38 31.60 8.45
N VAL A 159 22.26 30.67 9.40
CA VAL A 159 21.24 29.62 9.32
C VAL A 159 20.07 30.01 10.23
N THR A 160 18.89 30.11 9.64
CA THR A 160 17.67 30.56 10.33
C THR A 160 16.97 29.40 11.04
N GLN A 161 16.24 29.71 12.12
CA GLN A 161 15.55 28.68 12.93
C GLN A 161 14.56 27.87 12.06
N ASP A 162 13.71 28.57 11.30
CA ASP A 162 12.77 27.99 10.35
C ASP A 162 13.46 27.03 9.37
N ALA A 163 14.63 27.39 8.82
CA ALA A 163 15.35 26.55 7.86
C ALA A 163 15.89 25.25 8.49
N MET A 164 16.11 25.23 9.80
CA MET A 164 16.64 24.07 10.52
C MET A 164 15.52 23.18 11.09
N GLU A 165 14.38 23.77 11.48
CA GLU A 165 13.17 23.05 11.84
C GLU A 165 12.52 22.34 10.64
N ASN A 166 12.40 23.02 9.49
CA ASN A 166 11.74 22.46 8.28
C ASN A 166 12.43 21.20 7.70
N VAL A 167 13.70 20.95 8.04
CA VAL A 167 14.46 19.77 7.59
C VAL A 167 14.43 18.65 8.65
N ASN A 168 13.73 18.84 9.78
CA ASN A 168 13.65 17.89 10.91
C ASN A 168 15.02 17.54 11.52
N MET A 169 15.95 18.51 11.53
CA MET A 169 17.35 18.29 11.90
C MET A 169 17.66 18.64 13.37
N GLY A 170 16.68 18.65 14.27
CA GLY A 170 16.80 19.22 15.64
C GLY A 170 18.02 18.75 16.46
N CYS A 171 18.42 17.48 16.35
CA CYS A 171 19.63 17.00 17.02
C CYS A 171 20.92 17.55 16.35
N LEU A 172 20.95 17.65 15.02
CA LEU A 172 22.09 18.21 14.29
C LEU A 172 22.13 19.75 14.42
N PHE A 173 20.98 20.43 14.59
CA PHE A 173 20.91 21.84 14.96
C PHE A 173 21.70 22.11 16.24
N MET A 174 21.40 21.33 17.29
CA MET A 174 22.14 21.43 18.56
C MET A 174 23.62 21.10 18.37
N GLN A 175 23.95 20.04 17.62
CA GLN A 175 25.34 19.67 17.31
C GLN A 175 26.10 20.80 16.59
N ILE A 176 25.50 21.44 15.58
CA ILE A 176 26.07 22.55 14.82
C ILE A 176 26.21 23.79 15.70
N LYS A 177 25.19 24.14 16.51
CA LYS A 177 25.27 25.28 17.44
C LYS A 177 26.42 25.09 18.43
N THR A 178 26.59 23.89 19.00
CA THR A 178 27.75 23.56 19.85
C THR A 178 29.08 23.66 19.10
N ILE A 179 29.21 23.06 17.91
CA ILE A 179 30.47 23.10 17.12
C ILE A 179 30.85 24.53 16.73
N VAL A 180 29.87 25.37 16.36
CA VAL A 180 30.09 26.79 16.03
C VAL A 180 30.47 27.59 17.28
N GLN A 181 29.86 27.31 18.43
CA GLN A 181 30.25 27.93 19.71
C GLN A 181 31.67 27.52 20.14
N GLU A 182 32.03 26.23 20.04
CA GLU A 182 33.39 25.73 20.30
C GLU A 182 34.41 26.35 19.35
N LEU A 183 34.14 26.38 18.04
CA LEU A 183 35.05 26.96 17.04
C LEU A 183 35.28 28.46 17.28
N ASN A 184 34.24 29.21 17.64
CA ASN A 184 34.38 30.62 18.02
C ASN A 184 35.21 30.76 19.31
N LEU A 185 34.97 29.93 20.33
CA LEU A 185 35.75 29.93 21.58
C LEU A 185 37.23 29.58 21.35
N TYR A 186 37.54 28.67 20.42
CA TYR A 186 38.91 28.39 20.02
C TYR A 186 39.53 29.56 19.26
N LYS A 187 38.80 30.19 18.32
CA LYS A 187 39.27 31.38 17.58
C LYS A 187 39.60 32.54 18.54
N GLU A 188 38.76 32.76 19.54
CA GLU A 188 38.98 33.77 20.59
C GLU A 188 40.23 33.47 21.43
N LYS A 189 40.38 32.23 21.92
CA LYS A 189 41.58 31.79 22.67
C LYS A 189 42.87 31.99 21.86
N TRP A 190 42.88 31.64 20.57
CA TRP A 190 44.03 31.85 19.69
C TRP A 190 44.30 33.33 19.43
N GLY A 191 43.26 34.15 19.26
CA GLY A 191 43.39 35.61 19.12
C GLY A 191 44.01 36.27 20.37
N ASN A 192 43.61 35.84 21.56
CA ASN A 192 44.12 36.37 22.82
C ASN A 192 45.60 35.98 23.07
N VAL A 193 46.03 34.78 22.67
CA VAL A 193 47.46 34.39 22.70
C VAL A 193 48.29 35.29 21.77
N ALA A 194 47.84 35.47 20.52
CA ALA A 194 48.52 36.33 19.55
C ALA A 194 48.54 37.82 19.95
N ALA A 195 47.55 38.29 20.73
CA ALA A 195 47.55 39.63 21.30
C ALA A 195 48.60 39.80 22.42
N ASN A 196 48.75 38.81 23.30
CA ASN A 196 49.74 38.85 24.38
C ASN A 196 51.18 38.85 23.83
N GLU A 197 51.50 38.03 22.83
CA GLU A 197 52.84 37.99 22.19
C GLU A 197 53.26 39.35 21.60
N ILE A 198 52.29 40.16 21.15
CA ILE A 198 52.55 41.52 20.63
C ILE A 198 52.80 42.50 21.78
N SER A 199 52.12 42.33 22.92
CA SER A 199 52.33 43.18 24.10
C SER A 199 53.71 42.98 24.72
N GLU A 200 54.16 41.72 24.89
CA GLU A 200 55.47 41.41 25.49
C GLU A 200 56.67 41.91 24.66
N ARG A 201 56.50 42.08 23.34
CA ARG A 201 57.54 42.61 22.45
C ARG A 201 57.78 44.12 22.56
N ASN A 202 56.78 44.88 23.03
CA ASN A 202 56.92 46.33 23.17
C ASN A 202 57.63 46.74 24.47
N ASP A 203 57.46 46.00 25.57
CA ASP A 203 58.19 46.27 26.82
C ASP A 203 59.64 45.74 26.78
N SER A 204 59.89 44.63 26.08
CA SER A 204 61.22 44.01 26.04
C SER A 204 62.23 44.72 25.13
N SER A 205 61.79 45.56 24.19
CA SER A 205 62.64 46.18 23.17
C SER A 205 63.34 47.49 23.60
N ILE A 206 63.05 48.03 24.78
CA ILE A 206 63.66 49.28 25.30
C ILE A 206 64.86 49.02 26.23
N SER A 207 64.99 47.82 26.83
CA SER A 207 65.98 47.58 27.89
C SER A 207 67.33 47.02 27.43
N ALA A 208 67.48 46.58 26.18
CA ALA A 208 68.61 45.73 25.76
C ALA A 208 69.88 46.49 25.29
N GLU A 209 69.75 47.71 24.75
CA GLU A 209 70.87 48.39 24.07
C GLU A 209 71.78 49.22 25.00
N ALA A 210 71.58 49.16 26.33
CA ALA A 210 72.20 50.09 27.27
C ALA A 210 73.52 49.62 27.93
N GLU A 211 73.80 48.31 28.00
CA GLU A 211 74.83 47.79 28.94
C GLU A 211 76.22 47.46 28.34
N GLU A 212 76.37 47.22 27.03
CA GLU A 212 77.66 46.74 26.47
C GLU A 212 78.78 47.80 26.40
N ILE A 213 78.48 49.09 26.55
CA ILE A 213 79.44 50.18 26.29
C ILE A 213 80.46 50.39 27.44
N ASN A 214 80.21 49.88 28.65
CA ASN A 214 80.87 50.36 29.88
C ASN A 214 82.06 49.53 30.43
N LYS A 215 82.74 48.70 29.63
CA LYS A 215 83.84 47.82 30.11
C LYS A 215 85.14 47.83 29.29
N VAL A 216 85.57 48.99 28.75
CA VAL A 216 86.88 49.12 28.08
C VAL A 216 87.70 50.32 28.58
N GLN A 217 88.07 50.32 29.87
CA GLN A 217 89.18 51.14 30.38
C GLN A 217 89.71 50.66 31.74
N GLN A 218 91.01 50.89 31.96
CA GLN A 218 91.86 50.34 33.05
C GLN A 218 92.17 48.83 32.85
N SER A 219 93.39 48.32 33.07
CA SER A 219 94.60 48.89 33.69
C SER A 219 95.92 48.51 32.98
N ASN A 220 97.04 49.10 33.42
CA ASN A 220 98.39 48.95 32.83
C ASN A 220 99.08 47.58 33.09
N PRO A 221 100.08 47.20 32.27
CA PRO A 221 100.81 45.94 32.43
C PRO A 221 101.88 45.98 33.54
N VAL A 222 102.01 44.88 34.28
CA VAL A 222 103.17 44.58 35.15
C VAL A 222 103.55 43.11 34.98
N THR A 223 104.80 42.84 34.62
CA THR A 223 105.33 41.48 34.40
C THR A 223 105.56 40.73 35.72
N LYS A 224 105.04 39.50 35.86
CA LYS A 224 105.50 38.51 36.85
C LYS A 224 105.02 37.08 36.54
N SER A 225 105.89 36.11 36.82
CA SER A 225 105.57 34.71 37.16
C SER A 225 104.89 33.81 36.10
N GLU A 226 105.71 33.07 35.33
CA GLU A 226 105.28 31.96 34.45
C GLU A 226 104.51 30.83 35.20
N ARG A 227 104.51 30.83 36.54
CA ARG A 227 103.71 29.92 37.37
C ARG A 227 102.26 30.37 37.54
N GLU A 228 102.00 31.68 37.48
CA GLU A 228 100.64 32.22 37.53
C GLU A 228 99.95 31.99 36.18
N ASP A 229 100.66 32.20 35.06
CA ASP A 229 100.21 31.83 33.71
C ASP A 229 99.80 30.34 33.63
N SER A 230 100.61 29.44 34.21
CA SER A 230 100.29 28.01 34.23
C SER A 230 99.03 27.65 35.03
N HIS A 231 98.59 28.49 35.97
CA HIS A 231 97.30 28.34 36.64
C HIS A 231 96.19 29.06 35.87
N HIS A 232 96.46 30.21 35.24
CA HIS A 232 95.50 30.91 34.39
C HIS A 232 95.06 30.04 33.21
N TYR A 233 96.02 29.44 32.48
CA TYR A 233 95.71 28.48 31.41
C TYR A 233 95.02 27.21 31.91
N ALA A 234 95.25 26.78 33.16
CA ALA A 234 94.55 25.63 33.74
C ALA A 234 93.08 25.96 34.06
N VAL A 235 92.80 27.18 34.54
CA VAL A 235 91.44 27.71 34.76
C VAL A 235 90.74 27.92 33.43
N GLU A 236 91.38 28.56 32.44
CA GLU A 236 90.82 28.73 31.10
C GLU A 236 90.52 27.38 30.43
N LEU A 237 91.42 26.39 30.55
CA LEU A 237 91.17 25.04 30.04
C LEU A 237 90.02 24.34 30.79
N ALA A 238 89.79 24.65 32.06
CA ALA A 238 88.64 24.17 32.82
C ALA A 238 87.34 24.85 32.36
N ASP A 239 87.35 26.16 32.12
CA ASP A 239 86.20 26.92 31.60
C ASP A 239 85.86 26.52 30.16
N TRP A 240 86.85 26.31 29.29
CA TRP A 240 86.63 25.76 27.95
C TRP A 240 86.10 24.32 28.00
N LYS A 241 86.59 23.47 28.92
CA LYS A 241 85.99 22.14 29.17
C LYS A 241 84.57 22.24 29.73
N SER A 242 84.28 23.25 30.55
CA SER A 242 82.94 23.51 31.10
C SER A 242 81.97 23.92 29.99
N LYS A 243 82.36 24.89 29.14
CA LYS A 243 81.61 25.29 27.93
C LYS A 243 81.39 24.12 26.97
N VAL A 244 82.40 23.30 26.71
CA VAL A 244 82.28 22.10 25.86
C VAL A 244 81.36 21.03 26.48
N ARG A 245 81.29 20.91 27.81
CA ARG A 245 80.29 20.06 28.47
C ARG A 245 78.88 20.65 28.35
N LYS A 246 78.71 21.94 28.63
CA LYS A 246 77.41 22.62 28.52
C LYS A 246 76.86 22.56 27.09
N GLN A 247 77.69 22.82 26.08
CA GLN A 247 77.30 22.71 24.66
C GLN A 247 77.02 21.26 24.21
N ARG A 248 77.63 20.26 24.86
CA ARG A 248 77.27 18.84 24.62
C ARG A 248 75.90 18.53 25.22
N GLN A 249 75.68 18.91 26.49
CA GLN A 249 74.39 18.74 27.16
C GLN A 249 73.26 19.48 26.42
N GLU A 250 73.45 20.75 26.07
CA GLU A 250 72.49 21.53 25.27
C GLU A 250 72.20 20.88 23.91
N LEU A 251 73.19 20.25 23.27
CA LEU A 251 73.00 19.55 22.00
C LEU A 251 72.27 18.20 22.20
N GLU A 252 72.54 17.50 23.30
CA GLU A 252 71.92 16.24 23.70
C GLU A 252 70.42 16.47 24.03
N GLU A 253 70.11 17.44 24.89
CA GLU A 253 68.75 17.96 25.18
C GLU A 253 68.01 18.40 23.90
N LYS A 254 68.70 19.09 22.97
CA LYS A 254 68.10 19.48 21.69
C LYS A 254 67.92 18.31 20.70
N THR A 255 68.67 17.22 20.83
CA THR A 255 68.39 15.99 20.06
C THR A 255 67.24 15.16 20.64
N GLU A 256 67.06 15.19 21.97
CA GLU A 256 65.94 14.53 22.67
C GLU A 256 64.61 15.21 22.34
N ALA A 257 64.51 16.53 22.52
CA ALA A 257 63.31 17.29 22.13
C ALA A 257 62.98 17.20 20.61
N LEU A 258 63.99 16.98 19.77
CA LEU A 258 63.83 16.77 18.32
C LEU A 258 63.47 15.31 17.96
N LEU A 259 63.61 14.36 18.89
CA LEU A 259 63.00 13.03 18.80
C LEU A 259 61.53 13.09 19.24
N GLU A 260 61.22 13.73 20.37
CA GLU A 260 59.84 13.92 20.85
C GLU A 260 58.97 14.59 19.78
N CYS A 261 59.38 15.74 19.25
CA CYS A 261 58.68 16.42 18.14
C CYS A 261 58.53 15.57 16.86
N LYS A 262 59.38 14.56 16.64
CA LYS A 262 59.21 13.62 15.51
C LYS A 262 58.19 12.53 15.83
N GLU A 263 58.20 12.00 17.03
CA GLU A 263 57.24 10.98 17.46
C GLU A 263 55.83 11.57 17.55
N GLU A 264 55.68 12.80 18.05
CA GLU A 264 54.44 13.58 17.95
C GLU A 264 54.02 13.81 16.50
N LEU A 265 54.95 14.13 15.59
CA LEU A 265 54.64 14.35 14.18
C LEU A 265 54.18 13.07 13.48
N GLU A 266 54.81 11.91 13.75
CA GLU A 266 54.36 10.62 13.21
C GLU A 266 53.03 10.16 13.86
N HIS A 267 52.81 10.42 15.14
CA HIS A 267 51.52 10.18 15.79
C HIS A 267 50.40 11.01 15.14
N ASN A 268 50.63 12.31 14.95
CA ASN A 268 49.68 13.21 14.30
C ASN A 268 49.43 12.83 12.82
N LYS A 269 50.45 12.37 12.07
CA LYS A 269 50.26 11.80 10.73
C LYS A 269 49.38 10.54 10.77
N ALA A 270 49.62 9.62 11.70
CA ALA A 270 48.83 8.40 11.84
C ALA A 270 47.37 8.69 12.21
N LEU A 271 47.13 9.64 13.12
CA LEU A 271 45.79 10.12 13.47
C LEU A 271 45.10 10.79 12.27
N LEU A 272 45.80 11.63 11.51
CA LEU A 272 45.27 12.29 10.31
C LEU A 272 44.94 11.29 9.18
N VAL A 273 45.67 10.18 9.09
CA VAL A 273 45.32 9.06 8.19
C VAL A 273 44.05 8.33 8.67
N LYS A 274 43.93 8.02 9.97
CA LYS A 274 42.71 7.41 10.54
C LYS A 274 41.48 8.28 10.31
N LEU A 275 41.53 9.55 10.69
CA LEU A 275 40.43 10.51 10.51
C LEU A 275 40.03 10.68 9.03
N LYS A 276 40.98 10.56 8.09
CA LYS A 276 40.67 10.54 6.65
C LYS A 276 39.98 9.26 6.20
N GLN A 277 40.32 8.10 6.77
CA GLN A 277 39.66 6.84 6.48
C GLN A 277 38.25 6.81 7.10
N GLU A 278 38.11 7.18 8.37
CA GLU A 278 36.82 7.32 9.06
C GLU A 278 35.88 8.29 8.31
N ASN A 279 36.41 9.42 7.81
CA ASN A 279 35.64 10.34 6.97
C ASN A 279 35.21 9.71 5.63
N GLN A 280 36.06 8.88 5.00
CA GLN A 280 35.69 8.14 3.77
C GLN A 280 34.63 7.06 4.03
N GLU A 281 34.69 6.39 5.18
CA GLU A 281 33.72 5.37 5.62
C GLU A 281 32.38 6.02 5.94
N LEU A 282 32.35 7.12 6.72
CA LEU A 282 31.15 7.93 6.95
C LEU A 282 30.57 8.52 5.65
N MET A 283 31.42 8.94 4.71
CA MET A 283 30.99 9.39 3.37
C MET A 283 30.49 8.25 2.47
N HIS A 284 30.81 6.99 2.77
CA HIS A 284 30.20 5.83 2.13
C HIS A 284 28.84 5.50 2.77
N GLU A 285 28.77 5.49 4.11
CA GLU A 285 27.57 5.24 4.89
C GLU A 285 26.48 6.30 4.64
N ALA A 286 26.85 7.57 4.51
CA ALA A 286 25.93 8.64 4.11
C ALA A 286 25.31 8.42 2.71
N ARG A 287 26.01 7.71 1.82
CA ARG A 287 25.50 7.36 0.47
C ARG A 287 24.59 6.13 0.52
N THR A 288 24.91 5.10 1.30
CA THR A 288 24.02 3.94 1.48
C THR A 288 22.76 4.32 2.24
N ALA A 289 22.86 5.14 3.29
CA ALA A 289 21.72 5.74 3.99
C ALA A 289 20.91 6.72 3.12
N LYS A 290 21.47 7.24 2.02
CA LYS A 290 20.65 7.88 0.98
C LYS A 290 19.92 6.84 0.14
N SER A 291 20.59 5.81 -0.38
CA SER A 291 19.96 4.73 -1.16
C SER A 291 18.78 4.11 -0.41
N TYR A 292 18.91 3.84 0.89
CA TYR A 292 17.82 3.30 1.70
C TYR A 292 16.65 4.27 1.92
N ARG A 293 16.86 5.59 1.85
CA ARG A 293 15.76 6.57 1.82
C ARG A 293 15.09 6.61 0.45
N ASP A 294 15.86 6.67 -0.63
CA ASP A 294 15.36 6.62 -2.00
C ASP A 294 14.55 5.31 -2.24
N GLU A 295 14.97 4.19 -1.64
CA GLU A 295 14.24 2.91 -1.63
C GLU A 295 12.98 2.93 -0.75
N LEU A 296 13.05 3.52 0.45
CA LEU A 296 11.92 3.66 1.38
C LEU A 296 10.80 4.52 0.77
N ASP A 297 11.14 5.66 0.18
CA ASP A 297 10.19 6.54 -0.51
C ASP A 297 9.52 5.79 -1.68
N ALA A 298 10.29 5.02 -2.45
CA ALA A 298 9.76 4.16 -3.49
C ALA A 298 8.89 3.01 -2.95
N VAL A 299 9.07 2.55 -1.71
CA VAL A 299 8.18 1.58 -1.03
C VAL A 299 6.89 2.28 -0.56
N ILE A 300 6.97 3.48 0.01
CA ILE A 300 5.82 4.29 0.44
C ILE A 300 4.90 4.60 -0.75
N GLU A 301 5.45 5.04 -1.88
CA GLU A 301 4.68 5.32 -3.10
C GLU A 301 4.00 4.05 -3.69
N ARG A 302 4.60 2.87 -3.46
CA ARG A 302 4.00 1.57 -3.78
C ARG A 302 2.89 1.18 -2.80
N ALA A 303 3.06 1.41 -1.51
CA ALA A 303 2.05 1.16 -0.48
C ALA A 303 0.80 2.03 -0.71
N GLU A 304 0.96 3.34 -0.86
CA GLU A 304 -0.18 4.23 -1.17
C GLU A 304 -0.88 3.84 -2.49
N ARG A 305 -0.12 3.33 -3.47
CA ARG A 305 -0.70 2.85 -4.75
C ARG A 305 -1.52 1.57 -4.51
N ALA A 306 -1.12 0.68 -3.61
CA ALA A 306 -1.92 -0.45 -3.18
C ALA A 306 -3.20 0.03 -2.47
N ASP A 307 -3.11 0.93 -1.49
CA ASP A 307 -4.26 1.48 -0.75
C ASP A 307 -5.30 2.10 -1.71
N ARG A 308 -4.84 2.90 -2.69
CA ARG A 308 -5.70 3.48 -3.73
C ARG A 308 -6.41 2.41 -4.56
N LEU A 309 -5.72 1.32 -4.90
CA LEU A 309 -6.31 0.19 -5.64
C LEU A 309 -7.27 -0.65 -4.77
N GLU A 310 -7.01 -0.82 -3.48
CA GLU A 310 -7.96 -1.49 -2.56
C GLU A 310 -9.24 -0.68 -2.37
N ILE A 311 -9.13 0.66 -2.30
CA ILE A 311 -10.26 1.58 -2.29
C ILE A 311 -11.07 1.50 -3.61
N GLU A 312 -10.43 1.23 -4.75
CA GLU A 312 -11.17 0.97 -6.00
C GLU A 312 -11.81 -0.43 -6.02
N VAL A 313 -11.10 -1.48 -5.59
CA VAL A 313 -11.62 -2.86 -5.51
C VAL A 313 -12.82 -2.94 -4.57
N THR A 314 -12.81 -2.24 -3.44
CA THR A 314 -13.97 -2.15 -2.53
C THR A 314 -15.16 -1.45 -3.19
N ARG A 315 -14.98 -0.30 -3.86
CA ARG A 315 -16.06 0.33 -4.67
C ARG A 315 -16.57 -0.57 -5.78
N TYR A 316 -15.72 -1.41 -6.40
CA TYR A 316 -16.16 -2.37 -7.41
C TYR A 316 -16.94 -3.55 -6.80
N ARG A 317 -16.64 -3.96 -5.57
CA ARG A 317 -17.46 -4.92 -4.81
C ARG A 317 -18.83 -4.33 -4.44
N GLU A 318 -18.89 -3.09 -3.95
CA GLU A 318 -20.14 -2.37 -3.67
C GLU A 318 -21.03 -2.28 -4.92
N LYS A 319 -20.46 -1.89 -6.07
CA LYS A 319 -21.16 -1.89 -7.36
C LYS A 319 -21.61 -3.27 -7.84
N LEU A 320 -20.87 -4.33 -7.51
CA LEU A 320 -21.28 -5.70 -7.84
C LEU A 320 -22.51 -6.10 -7.01
N THR A 321 -22.53 -5.80 -5.71
CA THR A 321 -23.70 -6.05 -4.85
C THR A 321 -24.92 -5.23 -5.26
N ASP A 322 -24.74 -3.98 -5.73
CA ASP A 322 -25.82 -3.19 -6.34
C ASP A 322 -26.38 -3.90 -7.59
N ILE A 323 -25.52 -4.40 -8.48
CA ILE A 323 -25.93 -5.11 -9.70
C ILE A 323 -26.66 -6.42 -9.37
N GLU A 324 -26.21 -7.16 -8.35
CA GLU A 324 -26.88 -8.38 -7.87
C GLU A 324 -28.25 -8.07 -7.26
N PHE A 325 -28.38 -6.98 -6.49
CA PHE A 325 -29.67 -6.48 -5.99
C PHE A 325 -30.63 -6.11 -7.14
N TYR A 326 -30.19 -5.29 -8.09
CA TYR A 326 -31.04 -4.90 -9.23
C TYR A 326 -31.40 -6.09 -10.12
N LYS A 327 -30.49 -7.05 -10.31
CA LYS A 327 -30.78 -8.31 -11.02
C LYS A 327 -31.89 -9.09 -10.31
N THR A 328 -31.74 -9.30 -8.99
CA THR A 328 -32.75 -9.99 -8.17
C THR A 328 -34.10 -9.29 -8.27
N ARG A 329 -34.12 -7.95 -8.18
CA ARG A 329 -35.36 -7.16 -8.30
C ARG A 329 -36.00 -7.22 -9.69
N ILE A 330 -35.20 -7.35 -10.75
CA ILE A 330 -35.69 -7.58 -12.13
C ILE A 330 -36.27 -9.00 -12.27
N GLU A 331 -35.69 -9.99 -11.58
CA GLU A 331 -36.16 -11.38 -11.58
C GLU A 331 -37.47 -11.53 -10.78
N GLU A 332 -37.60 -10.88 -9.63
CA GLU A 332 -38.87 -10.71 -8.90
C GLU A 332 -39.95 -10.07 -9.78
N LEU A 333 -39.67 -8.91 -10.38
CA LEU A 333 -40.65 -8.20 -11.22
C LEU A 333 -41.04 -8.99 -12.48
N ARG A 334 -40.19 -9.90 -12.98
CA ARG A 334 -40.52 -10.83 -14.07
C ARG A 334 -41.44 -11.95 -13.60
N GLU A 335 -41.31 -12.41 -12.37
CA GLU A 335 -42.20 -13.40 -11.76
C GLU A 335 -43.57 -12.77 -11.45
N ASP A 336 -43.60 -11.58 -10.84
CA ASP A 336 -44.83 -10.79 -10.62
C ASP A 336 -45.60 -10.57 -11.93
N ASN A 337 -44.89 -10.18 -13.01
CA ASN A 337 -45.51 -10.02 -14.33
C ASN A 337 -45.99 -11.35 -14.93
N ARG A 338 -45.36 -12.49 -14.65
CA ARG A 338 -45.85 -13.80 -15.09
C ARG A 338 -47.14 -14.16 -14.38
N VAL A 339 -47.19 -14.03 -13.05
CA VAL A 339 -48.39 -14.29 -12.25
C VAL A 339 -49.54 -13.35 -12.64
N LEU A 340 -49.25 -12.08 -12.94
CA LEU A 340 -50.24 -11.15 -13.49
C LEU A 340 -50.74 -11.54 -14.89
N MET A 341 -49.88 -12.12 -15.75
CA MET A 341 -50.29 -12.64 -17.06
C MET A 341 -51.13 -13.93 -16.94
N GLU A 342 -50.72 -14.88 -16.10
CA GLU A 342 -51.45 -16.14 -15.84
C GLU A 342 -52.82 -15.87 -15.21
N THR A 343 -52.91 -14.93 -14.26
CA THR A 343 -54.20 -14.52 -13.69
C THR A 343 -55.07 -13.75 -14.68
N ARG A 344 -54.49 -12.98 -15.61
CA ARG A 344 -55.23 -12.35 -16.71
C ARG A 344 -55.80 -13.39 -17.67
N GLU A 345 -55.01 -14.39 -18.05
CA GLU A 345 -55.43 -15.49 -18.92
C GLU A 345 -56.56 -16.33 -18.28
N MET A 346 -56.42 -16.68 -16.99
CA MET A 346 -57.48 -17.32 -16.21
C MET A 346 -58.78 -16.49 -16.18
N LEU A 347 -58.69 -15.16 -16.05
CA LEU A 347 -59.87 -14.28 -16.06
C LEU A 347 -60.47 -14.14 -17.47
N GLU A 348 -59.66 -14.17 -18.52
CA GLU A 348 -60.10 -14.24 -19.93
C GLU A 348 -60.82 -15.57 -20.22
N GLU A 349 -60.31 -16.70 -19.71
CA GLU A 349 -60.99 -18.00 -19.78
C GLU A 349 -62.34 -17.97 -19.05
N GLN A 350 -62.38 -17.48 -17.81
CA GLN A 350 -63.62 -17.36 -17.04
C GLN A 350 -64.64 -16.44 -17.73
N LEU A 351 -64.19 -15.33 -18.32
CA LEU A 351 -65.03 -14.44 -19.13
C LEU A 351 -65.57 -15.17 -20.37
N SER A 352 -64.73 -15.95 -21.07
CA SER A 352 -65.13 -16.73 -22.25
C SER A 352 -66.16 -17.82 -21.90
N SER A 353 -65.98 -18.49 -20.75
CA SER A 353 -66.91 -19.47 -20.20
C SER A 353 -68.25 -18.82 -19.80
N SER A 354 -68.20 -17.60 -19.26
CA SER A 354 -69.41 -16.83 -18.96
C SER A 354 -70.15 -16.38 -20.23
N ARG A 355 -69.42 -15.98 -21.30
CA ARG A 355 -70.00 -15.68 -22.61
C ARG A 355 -70.69 -16.91 -23.22
N ARG A 356 -69.98 -18.05 -23.34
CA ARG A 356 -70.57 -19.32 -23.84
C ARG A 356 -71.84 -19.73 -23.10
N ARG A 357 -71.92 -19.48 -21.78
CA ARG A 357 -73.14 -19.73 -21.00
C ARG A 357 -74.26 -18.74 -21.33
N ALA A 358 -73.97 -17.46 -21.54
CA ALA A 358 -74.94 -16.48 -22.01
C ALA A 358 -75.44 -16.81 -23.43
N ASP A 359 -74.54 -17.21 -24.33
CA ASP A 359 -74.87 -17.64 -25.70
C ASP A 359 -75.83 -18.84 -25.67
N LYS A 360 -75.55 -19.87 -24.84
CA LYS A 360 -76.45 -21.02 -24.63
C LYS A 360 -77.78 -20.64 -23.97
N VAL A 361 -77.85 -19.59 -23.16
CA VAL A 361 -79.12 -19.04 -22.65
C VAL A 361 -79.92 -18.40 -23.78
N LEU A 362 -79.29 -17.59 -24.65
CA LEU A 362 -79.96 -17.00 -25.82
C LEU A 362 -80.47 -18.07 -26.80
N GLU A 363 -79.72 -19.16 -27.00
CA GLU A 363 -80.19 -20.33 -27.76
C GLU A 363 -81.46 -20.92 -27.16
N LEU A 364 -81.45 -21.20 -25.85
CA LEU A 364 -82.60 -21.75 -25.11
C LEU A 364 -83.80 -20.79 -25.08
N GLU A 365 -83.58 -19.48 -24.98
CA GLU A 365 -84.63 -18.48 -25.11
C GLU A 365 -85.24 -18.50 -26.53
N SER A 366 -84.43 -18.68 -27.57
CA SER A 366 -84.93 -18.85 -28.94
C SER A 366 -85.75 -20.14 -29.11
N GLU A 367 -85.33 -21.24 -28.47
CA GLU A 367 -86.07 -22.51 -28.45
C GLU A 367 -87.42 -22.35 -27.71
N ILE A 368 -87.42 -21.69 -26.54
CA ILE A 368 -88.63 -21.35 -25.78
C ILE A 368 -89.59 -20.47 -26.58
N ILE A 369 -89.09 -19.50 -27.37
CA ILE A 369 -89.92 -18.67 -28.25
C ILE A 369 -90.54 -19.51 -29.37
N LYS A 370 -89.76 -20.37 -30.04
CA LYS A 370 -90.27 -21.28 -31.09
C LYS A 370 -91.35 -22.23 -30.55
N TYR A 371 -91.14 -22.81 -29.37
CA TYR A 371 -92.15 -23.68 -28.73
C TYR A 371 -93.40 -22.92 -28.28
N LYS A 372 -93.28 -21.65 -27.87
CA LYS A 372 -94.44 -20.78 -27.59
C LYS A 372 -95.23 -20.43 -28.85
N GLN A 373 -94.55 -20.15 -29.96
CA GLN A 373 -95.18 -19.92 -31.27
C GLN A 373 -95.95 -21.17 -31.70
N LEU A 374 -95.28 -22.32 -31.80
CA LEU A 374 -95.92 -23.60 -32.17
C LEU A 374 -97.15 -23.94 -31.29
N LEU A 375 -97.08 -23.68 -29.98
CA LEU A 375 -98.19 -23.92 -29.06
C LEU A 375 -99.35 -22.93 -29.26
N ASN A 376 -99.06 -21.70 -29.69
CA ASN A 376 -100.07 -20.71 -30.09
C ASN A 376 -100.69 -21.06 -31.45
N ASP A 377 -99.89 -21.51 -32.42
CA ASP A 377 -100.36 -21.94 -33.74
C ASP A 377 -101.30 -23.14 -33.60
N MET A 378 -100.94 -24.13 -32.78
CA MET A 378 -101.84 -25.23 -32.39
C MET A 378 -103.09 -24.77 -31.63
N ALA A 379 -103.07 -23.61 -30.96
CA ALA A 379 -104.25 -23.05 -30.29
C ALA A 379 -105.18 -22.33 -31.28
N LEU A 380 -104.62 -21.66 -32.29
CA LEU A 380 -105.34 -21.04 -33.40
C LEU A 380 -105.96 -22.10 -34.33
N GLU A 381 -105.21 -23.15 -34.68
CA GLU A 381 -105.72 -24.29 -35.45
C GLU A 381 -106.92 -24.95 -34.73
N ARG A 382 -106.80 -25.18 -33.42
CA ARG A 382 -107.92 -25.64 -32.56
C ARG A 382 -109.06 -24.64 -32.39
N ALA A 383 -108.87 -23.37 -32.73
CA ALA A 383 -109.94 -22.37 -32.76
C ALA A 383 -110.67 -22.42 -34.11
N ALA A 384 -109.93 -22.43 -35.22
CA ALA A 384 -110.46 -22.60 -36.57
C ALA A 384 -111.20 -23.93 -36.74
N ASP A 385 -110.69 -25.05 -36.18
CA ASP A 385 -111.39 -26.33 -36.17
C ASP A 385 -112.72 -26.27 -35.40
N LYS A 386 -112.80 -25.51 -34.30
CA LYS A 386 -114.05 -25.32 -33.54
C LYS A 386 -115.04 -24.44 -34.31
N GLU A 387 -114.55 -23.37 -34.93
CA GLU A 387 -115.35 -22.48 -35.77
C GLU A 387 -115.93 -23.26 -36.95
N LYS A 388 -115.12 -24.05 -37.64
CA LYS A 388 -115.54 -24.96 -38.71
C LYS A 388 -116.50 -26.05 -38.24
N TYR A 389 -116.32 -26.58 -37.03
CA TYR A 389 -117.31 -27.48 -36.41
C TYR A 389 -118.64 -26.75 -36.12
N GLN A 390 -118.59 -25.48 -35.71
CA GLN A 390 -119.77 -24.65 -35.46
C GLN A 390 -120.48 -24.30 -36.77
N GLU A 391 -119.75 -23.91 -37.82
CA GLU A 391 -120.27 -23.75 -39.19
C GLU A 391 -120.97 -25.02 -39.66
N LEU A 392 -120.33 -26.20 -39.53
CA LEU A 392 -120.93 -27.48 -39.91
C LEU A 392 -122.17 -27.84 -39.05
N ILE A 393 -122.21 -27.45 -37.77
CA ILE A 393 -123.41 -27.59 -36.92
C ILE A 393 -124.53 -26.66 -37.42
N GLU A 394 -124.20 -25.45 -37.85
CA GLU A 394 -125.17 -24.47 -38.35
C GLU A 394 -125.65 -24.79 -39.76
N GLU A 395 -124.79 -25.26 -40.67
CA GLU A 395 -125.15 -25.82 -41.96
C GLU A 395 -126.04 -27.05 -41.78
N ASN A 396 -125.69 -27.98 -40.88
CA ASN A 396 -126.51 -29.16 -40.62
C ASN A 396 -127.87 -28.77 -39.98
N ALA A 397 -127.90 -27.74 -39.13
CA ALA A 397 -129.15 -27.16 -38.62
C ALA A 397 -129.96 -26.43 -39.71
N GLN A 398 -129.32 -25.84 -40.73
CA GLN A 398 -129.98 -25.27 -41.91
C GLN A 398 -130.49 -26.36 -42.85
N LEU A 399 -129.73 -27.42 -43.11
CA LEU A 399 -130.14 -28.61 -43.86
C LEU A 399 -131.28 -29.35 -43.17
N HIS A 400 -131.30 -29.42 -41.84
CA HIS A 400 -132.46 -29.91 -41.09
C HIS A 400 -133.68 -28.98 -41.22
N ARG A 401 -133.51 -27.65 -41.24
CA ARG A 401 -134.60 -26.70 -41.53
C ARG A 401 -135.14 -26.88 -42.96
N LEU A 402 -134.26 -27.00 -43.96
CA LEU A 402 -134.62 -27.21 -45.37
C LEU A 402 -135.26 -28.58 -45.60
N THR A 403 -134.76 -29.64 -44.96
CA THR A 403 -135.38 -30.99 -45.00
C THR A 403 -136.76 -30.96 -44.34
N LYS A 404 -136.94 -30.20 -43.25
CA LYS A 404 -138.24 -30.01 -42.60
C LYS A 404 -139.19 -29.14 -43.45
N ALA A 405 -138.69 -28.16 -44.18
CA ALA A 405 -139.47 -27.38 -45.15
C ALA A 405 -139.92 -28.28 -46.31
N ALA A 406 -139.00 -28.99 -46.97
CA ALA A 406 -139.29 -29.93 -48.04
C ALA A 406 -140.24 -31.07 -47.61
N ALA A 407 -140.12 -31.57 -46.36
CA ALA A 407 -141.06 -32.55 -45.81
C ALA A 407 -142.46 -31.99 -45.54
N ASN A 408 -142.57 -30.68 -45.25
CA ASN A 408 -143.86 -30.00 -45.13
C ASN A 408 -144.47 -29.69 -46.51
N GLU A 409 -143.66 -29.27 -47.48
CA GLU A 409 -144.11 -28.99 -48.86
C GLU A 409 -144.53 -30.27 -49.59
N ALA A 410 -143.81 -31.38 -49.38
CA ALA A 410 -144.17 -32.71 -49.88
C ALA A 410 -145.46 -33.28 -49.26
N ALA A 411 -146.03 -32.64 -48.22
CA ALA A 411 -147.25 -33.07 -47.55
C ALA A 411 -148.52 -32.30 -47.97
N LEU A 412 -148.41 -31.16 -48.68
CA LEU A 412 -149.58 -30.30 -48.94
C LEU A 412 -149.52 -29.47 -50.25
N ALA A 413 -149.21 -30.11 -51.38
CA ALA A 413 -149.29 -29.49 -52.72
C ALA A 413 -150.25 -30.26 -53.66
N GLY A 414 -151.56 -30.09 -53.44
CA GLY A 414 -152.63 -30.88 -54.08
C GLY A 414 -153.72 -30.06 -54.80
N SER A 415 -153.32 -29.13 -55.69
CA SER A 415 -154.19 -28.24 -56.50
C SER A 415 -154.88 -27.08 -55.74
N ILE A 416 -155.29 -26.06 -56.52
CA ILE A 416 -156.14 -24.89 -56.17
C ILE A 416 -155.42 -23.83 -55.29
N SER A 417 -155.65 -22.50 -55.41
CA SER A 417 -156.02 -21.58 -56.52
C SER A 417 -156.04 -20.15 -55.94
N ASP A 418 -155.91 -19.11 -56.78
CA ASP A 418 -156.34 -17.72 -56.51
C ASP A 418 -155.65 -16.94 -55.34
N SER A 419 -155.63 -15.60 -55.27
CA SER A 419 -156.07 -14.53 -56.20
C SER A 419 -155.26 -13.23 -55.98
N GLU A 420 -155.54 -12.17 -56.75
CA GLU A 420 -154.77 -10.91 -56.82
C GLU A 420 -155.30 -9.76 -55.90
N GLU A 421 -154.57 -8.64 -55.81
CA GLU A 421 -155.02 -7.38 -55.16
C GLU A 421 -155.72 -6.39 -56.14
N PRO A 422 -156.62 -5.50 -55.66
CA PRO A 422 -157.51 -4.63 -56.47
C PRO A 422 -157.03 -3.16 -56.63
N ALA A 423 -157.65 -2.23 -57.41
CA ALA A 423 -158.51 -2.25 -58.61
C ALA A 423 -158.86 -0.77 -59.05
N HIS A 424 -159.70 -0.61 -60.10
CA HIS A 424 -160.45 0.60 -60.54
C HIS A 424 -159.67 1.73 -61.29
N THR A 425 -160.22 2.53 -62.23
CA THR A 425 -161.37 2.54 -63.20
C THR A 425 -161.10 3.67 -64.25
N ASP A 426 -161.86 4.01 -65.32
CA ASP A 426 -163.19 3.61 -65.83
C ASP A 426 -163.24 3.51 -67.40
N ASN A 427 -164.32 3.92 -68.09
CA ASN A 427 -164.77 3.25 -69.33
C ASN A 427 -165.39 4.14 -70.46
N ARG A 428 -165.23 3.64 -71.70
CA ARG A 428 -166.19 3.59 -72.84
C ARG A 428 -166.29 4.69 -73.94
N LEU A 429 -166.57 4.19 -75.15
CA LEU A 429 -166.93 4.89 -76.41
C LEU A 429 -168.43 5.24 -76.49
N SER A 430 -168.75 6.27 -77.29
CA SER A 430 -169.75 6.14 -78.37
C SER A 430 -169.61 7.24 -79.44
N ASP A 431 -169.54 6.87 -80.72
CA ASP A 431 -169.75 7.81 -81.84
C ASP A 431 -171.21 8.33 -81.86
N GLN A 432 -171.42 9.61 -82.15
CA GLN A 432 -172.02 10.06 -83.43
C GLN A 432 -172.30 11.58 -83.55
N LEU A 433 -172.08 12.08 -84.78
CA LEU A 433 -172.70 13.23 -85.45
C LEU A 433 -172.46 14.70 -84.99
N THR A 434 -171.74 15.40 -85.89
CA THR A 434 -172.01 16.75 -86.46
C THR A 434 -171.58 18.06 -85.76
N ASN A 435 -171.17 19.01 -86.62
CA ASN A 435 -170.93 20.45 -86.39
C ASN A 435 -169.72 20.79 -85.47
N ASN A 436 -168.48 20.90 -85.92
CA ASN A 436 -167.91 21.23 -87.24
C ASN A 436 -168.39 22.57 -87.85
N ALA A 437 -167.82 23.67 -87.35
CA ALA A 437 -167.48 24.88 -88.13
C ALA A 437 -166.70 25.87 -87.24
N GLN A 438 -167.33 26.28 -86.14
CA GLN A 438 -166.90 27.40 -85.28
C GLN A 438 -165.58 27.13 -84.53
N THR A 439 -165.31 25.86 -84.19
CA THR A 439 -164.12 25.43 -83.42
C THR A 439 -162.78 25.74 -84.09
N ARG A 440 -162.76 26.02 -85.40
CA ARG A 440 -161.52 26.16 -86.18
C ARG A 440 -160.89 27.54 -86.10
N ALA A 441 -161.66 28.59 -85.82
CA ALA A 441 -161.14 29.95 -85.63
C ALA A 441 -160.45 30.10 -84.27
N LEU A 442 -161.15 29.73 -83.20
CA LEU A 442 -160.72 29.93 -81.80
C LEU A 442 -159.43 29.14 -81.45
N LYS A 443 -159.15 28.03 -82.15
CA LYS A 443 -157.88 27.30 -82.00
C LYS A 443 -156.65 28.15 -82.38
N LEU A 444 -156.71 28.92 -83.46
CA LEU A 444 -155.53 29.60 -84.00
C LEU A 444 -155.03 30.74 -83.11
N GLU A 445 -155.93 31.46 -82.42
CA GLU A 445 -155.53 32.49 -81.45
C GLU A 445 -154.87 31.87 -80.20
N LEU A 446 -155.42 30.77 -79.68
CA LEU A 446 -154.85 30.05 -78.53
C LEU A 446 -153.49 29.43 -78.87
N GLU A 447 -153.32 28.91 -80.07
CA GLU A 447 -152.10 28.26 -80.53
C GLU A 447 -150.97 29.29 -80.75
N ASN A 448 -151.27 30.45 -81.34
CA ASN A 448 -150.30 31.54 -81.51
C ASN A 448 -149.83 32.09 -80.14
N ARG A 449 -150.74 32.21 -79.16
CA ARG A 449 -150.39 32.64 -77.79
C ARG A 449 -149.51 31.61 -77.05
N ARG A 450 -149.71 30.30 -77.33
CA ARG A 450 -148.93 29.20 -76.74
C ARG A 450 -147.50 29.12 -77.29
N LEU A 451 -147.29 29.47 -78.56
CA LEU A 451 -145.96 29.50 -79.18
C LEU A 451 -145.04 30.56 -78.56
N VAL A 452 -145.57 31.74 -78.22
CA VAL A 452 -144.79 32.80 -77.54
C VAL A 452 -144.28 32.30 -76.17
N THR A 453 -145.16 31.73 -75.34
CA THR A 453 -144.77 31.19 -74.02
C THR A 453 -143.72 30.06 -74.13
N LEU A 454 -143.76 29.26 -75.20
CA LEU A 454 -142.76 28.22 -75.43
C LEU A 454 -141.39 28.83 -75.77
N ILE A 455 -141.36 29.84 -76.66
CA ILE A 455 -140.12 30.53 -77.06
C ILE A 455 -139.42 31.16 -75.85
N ASP A 456 -140.15 31.80 -74.93
CA ASP A 456 -139.53 32.42 -73.77
C ASP A 456 -139.02 31.39 -72.75
N SER A 457 -139.74 30.28 -72.52
CA SER A 457 -139.26 29.17 -71.68
C SER A 457 -137.99 28.51 -72.23
N LEU A 458 -137.82 28.45 -73.56
CA LEU A 458 -136.61 27.91 -74.21
C LEU A 458 -135.42 28.86 -74.04
N LYS A 459 -135.62 30.18 -74.08
CA LYS A 459 -134.56 31.15 -73.76
C LYS A 459 -134.10 31.02 -72.31
N GLU A 460 -135.05 30.96 -71.38
CA GLU A 460 -134.78 30.86 -69.94
C GLU A 460 -134.01 29.57 -69.60
N ASN A 461 -134.43 28.43 -70.14
CA ASN A 461 -133.68 27.17 -70.02
C ASN A 461 -132.26 27.27 -70.61
N SER A 462 -132.10 27.85 -71.80
CA SER A 462 -130.77 28.01 -72.43
C SER A 462 -129.83 28.93 -71.64
N PHE A 463 -130.38 29.92 -70.92
CA PHE A 463 -129.63 30.79 -70.03
C PHE A 463 -129.18 30.04 -68.77
N HIS A 464 -130.06 29.26 -68.15
CA HIS A 464 -129.73 28.45 -66.98
C HIS A 464 -128.70 27.34 -67.29
N GLU A 465 -128.82 26.65 -68.42
CA GLU A 465 -127.87 25.61 -68.83
C GLU A 465 -126.47 26.20 -69.07
N ASN A 466 -126.38 27.31 -69.82
CA ASN A 466 -125.12 28.03 -70.01
C ASN A 466 -124.53 28.55 -68.69
N SER A 467 -125.36 29.10 -67.80
CA SER A 467 -124.90 29.59 -66.49
C SER A 467 -124.39 28.46 -65.59
N SER A 468 -124.99 27.27 -65.63
CA SER A 468 -124.51 26.10 -64.88
C SER A 468 -123.17 25.61 -65.43
N ARG A 469 -123.05 25.52 -66.76
CA ARG A 469 -121.82 25.09 -67.44
C ARG A 469 -120.64 26.03 -67.19
N VAL A 470 -120.87 27.34 -67.13
CA VAL A 470 -119.84 28.31 -66.73
C VAL A 470 -119.41 28.08 -65.28
N LEU A 471 -120.35 27.87 -64.35
CA LEU A 471 -120.05 27.63 -62.95
C LEU A 471 -119.25 26.33 -62.71
N GLU A 472 -119.48 25.29 -63.52
CA GLU A 472 -118.68 24.06 -63.50
C GLU A 472 -117.25 24.30 -64.00
N LEU A 473 -117.09 24.98 -65.13
CA LEU A 473 -115.77 25.35 -65.66
C LEU A 473 -114.98 26.26 -64.69
N GLU A 474 -115.65 27.14 -63.94
CA GLU A 474 -114.99 27.93 -62.88
C GLU A 474 -114.53 27.06 -61.68
N LYS A 475 -115.32 26.06 -61.29
CA LYS A 475 -114.92 25.10 -60.24
C LYS A 475 -113.73 24.25 -60.69
N GLU A 476 -113.74 23.75 -61.92
CA GLU A 476 -112.62 22.99 -62.48
C GLU A 476 -111.36 23.86 -62.62
N LYS A 477 -111.50 25.10 -63.11
CA LYS A 477 -110.40 26.07 -63.18
C LYS A 477 -109.77 26.28 -61.80
N LYS A 478 -110.57 26.57 -60.76
CA LYS A 478 -110.05 26.74 -59.38
C LYS A 478 -109.38 25.47 -58.85
N LYS A 479 -109.95 24.29 -59.11
CA LYS A 479 -109.38 22.99 -58.70
C LYS A 479 -108.04 22.72 -59.39
N LEU A 480 -107.89 23.09 -60.66
CA LEU A 480 -106.64 22.99 -61.41
C LEU A 480 -105.60 24.02 -60.93
N THR A 481 -105.98 25.27 -60.66
CA THR A 481 -105.09 26.29 -60.09
C THR A 481 -104.51 25.84 -58.74
N LEU A 482 -105.36 25.43 -57.80
CA LEU A 482 -104.92 24.90 -56.50
C LEU A 482 -104.01 23.65 -56.65
N LYS A 483 -104.23 22.83 -57.69
CA LYS A 483 -103.36 21.67 -57.93
C LYS A 483 -102.01 22.05 -58.55
N ILE A 484 -101.95 23.11 -59.36
CA ILE A 484 -100.70 23.66 -59.88
C ILE A 484 -99.88 24.28 -58.73
N GLU A 485 -100.51 25.09 -57.88
CA GLU A 485 -99.90 25.68 -56.68
C GLU A 485 -99.34 24.56 -55.76
N SER A 486 -100.16 23.56 -55.42
CA SER A 486 -99.75 22.39 -54.63
C SER A 486 -98.59 21.59 -55.23
N LEU A 487 -98.44 21.57 -56.56
CA LEU A 487 -97.31 20.91 -57.23
C LEU A 487 -96.07 21.80 -57.28
N ASN A 488 -96.23 23.11 -57.43
CA ASN A 488 -95.13 24.08 -57.42
C ASN A 488 -94.46 24.13 -56.05
N ASP A 489 -95.23 24.30 -54.97
CA ASP A 489 -94.79 24.20 -53.58
C ASP A 489 -93.96 22.94 -53.30
N ASN A 490 -94.36 21.82 -53.92
CA ASN A 490 -93.70 20.53 -53.72
C ASN A 490 -92.43 20.40 -54.57
N SER A 491 -92.40 21.01 -55.76
CA SER A 491 -91.19 21.15 -56.57
C SER A 491 -90.15 22.01 -55.84
N GLU A 492 -90.56 23.15 -55.28
CA GLU A 492 -89.68 24.08 -54.55
C GLU A 492 -89.07 23.41 -53.30
N ARG A 493 -89.89 22.70 -52.50
CA ARG A 493 -89.38 21.89 -51.37
C ARG A 493 -88.36 20.83 -51.81
N LEU A 494 -88.62 20.11 -52.90
CA LEU A 494 -87.68 19.10 -53.41
C LEU A 494 -86.39 19.73 -53.94
N THR A 495 -86.44 20.90 -54.57
CA THR A 495 -85.22 21.63 -54.98
C THR A 495 -84.41 22.12 -53.78
N GLN A 496 -85.06 22.60 -52.71
CA GLN A 496 -84.37 22.97 -51.48
C GLN A 496 -83.72 21.76 -50.81
N GLN A 497 -84.45 20.65 -50.65
CA GLN A 497 -83.91 19.42 -50.07
C GLN A 497 -82.71 18.87 -50.87
N ASN A 498 -82.75 18.93 -52.21
CA ASN A 498 -81.59 18.55 -53.03
C ASN A 498 -80.40 19.49 -52.84
N SER A 499 -80.63 20.81 -52.72
CA SER A 499 -79.57 21.79 -52.41
C SER A 499 -78.91 21.53 -51.05
N ASP A 500 -79.73 21.23 -50.03
CA ASP A 500 -79.25 20.96 -48.67
C ASP A 500 -78.47 19.64 -48.60
N LEU A 501 -78.94 18.59 -49.30
CA LEU A 501 -78.22 17.32 -49.45
C LEU A 501 -76.90 17.48 -50.23
N GLU A 502 -76.87 18.30 -51.29
CA GLU A 502 -75.63 18.64 -51.99
C GLU A 502 -74.61 19.33 -51.06
N LEU A 503 -75.06 20.23 -50.18
CA LEU A 503 -74.20 20.91 -49.22
C LEU A 503 -73.61 19.93 -48.19
N VAL A 504 -74.45 19.04 -47.63
CA VAL A 504 -74.01 17.98 -46.70
C VAL A 504 -73.01 17.03 -47.36
N CYS A 505 -73.25 16.61 -48.61
CA CYS A 505 -72.32 15.78 -49.37
C CYS A 505 -70.97 16.47 -49.62
N LYS A 506 -70.97 17.78 -49.93
CA LYS A 506 -69.73 18.57 -50.10
C LYS A 506 -68.95 18.68 -48.79
N GLN A 507 -69.62 18.94 -47.68
CA GLN A 507 -69.00 19.00 -46.34
C GLN A 507 -68.39 17.65 -45.94
N ALA A 508 -69.13 16.54 -46.10
CA ALA A 508 -68.64 15.19 -45.81
C ALA A 508 -67.40 14.80 -46.65
N LEU A 509 -67.34 15.22 -47.92
CA LEU A 509 -66.16 15.02 -48.78
C LEU A 509 -64.94 15.83 -48.30
N GLU A 510 -65.13 17.06 -47.82
CA GLU A 510 -64.04 17.84 -47.24
C GLU A 510 -63.53 17.25 -45.91
N GLU A 511 -64.41 16.78 -45.04
CA GLU A 511 -64.03 16.14 -43.78
C GLU A 511 -63.28 14.83 -44.02
N ASN A 512 -63.76 14.00 -44.94
CA ASN A 512 -63.07 12.78 -45.34
C ASN A 512 -61.67 13.08 -45.92
N LYS A 513 -61.53 14.14 -46.74
CA LYS A 513 -60.23 14.62 -47.23
C LYS A 513 -59.30 15.13 -46.11
N LYS A 514 -59.84 15.81 -45.09
CA LYS A 514 -59.08 16.24 -43.89
C LYS A 514 -58.60 15.03 -43.08
N LEU A 515 -59.47 14.03 -42.86
CA LEU A 515 -59.14 12.77 -42.18
C LEU A 515 -58.09 11.96 -42.96
N GLN A 516 -58.23 11.82 -44.28
CA GLN A 516 -57.27 11.12 -45.14
C GLN A 516 -55.87 11.75 -45.07
N ASN A 517 -55.78 13.08 -45.06
CA ASN A 517 -54.52 13.81 -44.86
C ASN A 517 -53.93 13.60 -43.46
N SER A 518 -54.76 13.64 -42.41
CA SER A 518 -54.32 13.38 -41.03
C SER A 518 -53.75 11.96 -40.88
N LEU A 519 -54.45 10.96 -41.43
CA LEU A 519 -54.04 9.56 -41.41
C LEU A 519 -52.78 9.30 -42.24
N LYS A 520 -52.59 10.01 -43.37
CA LYS A 520 -51.32 10.00 -44.13
C LYS A 520 -50.16 10.58 -43.31
N ASN A 521 -50.38 11.68 -42.61
CA ASN A 521 -49.35 12.31 -41.75
C ASN A 521 -49.00 11.42 -40.55
N GLN A 522 -49.97 10.76 -39.93
CA GLN A 522 -49.73 9.77 -38.87
C GLN A 522 -48.91 8.59 -39.38
N ARG A 523 -49.22 8.03 -40.56
CA ARG A 523 -48.43 6.95 -41.17
C ARG A 523 -46.96 7.36 -41.39
N ALA A 524 -46.71 8.53 -41.98
CA ALA A 524 -45.35 9.03 -42.16
C ALA A 524 -44.60 9.25 -40.83
N SER A 525 -45.32 9.65 -39.76
CA SER A 525 -44.75 9.76 -38.42
C SER A 525 -44.39 8.40 -37.82
N PHE A 526 -45.22 7.37 -38.02
CA PHE A 526 -44.94 6.00 -37.56
C PHE A 526 -43.79 5.35 -38.35
N GLU A 527 -43.75 5.51 -39.68
CA GLU A 527 -42.64 5.04 -40.52
C GLU A 527 -41.31 5.65 -40.06
N LYS A 528 -41.29 6.96 -39.74
CA LYS A 528 -40.10 7.61 -39.20
C LYS A 528 -39.72 7.05 -37.82
N GLN A 529 -40.67 6.91 -36.89
CA GLN A 529 -40.38 6.32 -35.58
C GLN A 529 -39.86 4.87 -35.68
N GLN A 530 -40.35 4.09 -36.64
CA GLN A 530 -39.87 2.74 -36.93
C GLN A 530 -38.43 2.75 -37.47
N GLN A 531 -38.08 3.68 -38.36
CA GLN A 531 -36.70 3.86 -38.83
C GLN A 531 -35.76 4.32 -37.69
N ASP A 532 -36.19 5.29 -36.88
CA ASP A 532 -35.40 5.77 -35.72
C ASP A 532 -35.13 4.60 -34.74
N LEU A 533 -36.13 3.75 -34.45
CA LEU A 533 -35.96 2.56 -33.62
C LEU A 533 -35.02 1.51 -34.24
N GLN A 534 -35.11 1.27 -35.56
CA GLN A 534 -34.17 0.38 -36.26
C GLN A 534 -32.72 0.89 -36.18
N ILE A 535 -32.50 2.20 -36.28
CA ILE A 535 -31.17 2.81 -36.14
C ILE A 535 -30.64 2.64 -34.71
N GLN A 536 -31.47 2.79 -33.68
CA GLN A 536 -31.02 2.54 -32.29
C GLN A 536 -30.74 1.05 -32.03
N HIS A 537 -31.55 0.13 -32.58
CA HIS A 537 -31.27 -1.31 -32.50
C HIS A 537 -29.95 -1.69 -33.20
N GLY A 538 -29.64 -1.04 -34.34
CA GLY A 538 -28.35 -1.22 -35.02
C GLY A 538 -27.16 -0.79 -34.15
N LYS A 539 -27.28 0.36 -33.45
CA LYS A 539 -26.26 0.84 -32.49
C LYS A 539 -26.14 -0.07 -31.27
N MET A 540 -27.26 -0.61 -30.77
CA MET A 540 -27.26 -1.53 -29.63
C MET A 540 -26.45 -2.80 -29.94
N MET A 541 -26.69 -3.45 -31.07
CA MET A 541 -25.90 -4.62 -31.50
C MET A 541 -24.42 -4.31 -31.74
N GLU A 542 -24.08 -3.08 -32.12
CA GLU A 542 -22.67 -2.69 -32.29
C GLU A 542 -21.97 -2.44 -30.96
N LEU A 543 -22.68 -1.88 -29.97
CA LEU A 543 -22.19 -1.78 -28.59
C LEU A 543 -22.05 -3.17 -27.93
N GLU A 544 -22.97 -4.09 -28.18
CA GLU A 544 -22.88 -5.48 -27.71
C GLU A 544 -21.60 -6.16 -28.25
N LYS A 545 -21.31 -6.05 -29.55
CA LYS A 545 -20.03 -6.54 -30.13
C LYS A 545 -18.81 -5.89 -29.50
N GLN A 546 -18.84 -4.59 -29.22
CA GLN A 546 -17.72 -3.88 -28.59
C GLN A 546 -17.49 -4.36 -27.15
N CYS A 547 -18.56 -4.60 -26.38
CA CYS A 547 -18.47 -5.27 -25.07
C CYS A 547 -17.85 -6.67 -25.21
N ASP A 548 -18.27 -7.45 -26.20
CA ASP A 548 -17.76 -8.80 -26.47
C ASP A 548 -16.25 -8.81 -26.79
N VAL A 549 -15.76 -7.82 -27.53
CA VAL A 549 -14.33 -7.61 -27.81
C VAL A 549 -13.58 -7.20 -26.55
N VAL A 550 -14.12 -6.27 -25.75
CA VAL A 550 -13.52 -5.84 -24.47
C VAL A 550 -13.47 -6.98 -23.45
N VAL A 551 -14.46 -7.88 -23.42
CA VAL A 551 -14.44 -9.08 -22.57
C VAL A 551 -13.34 -10.06 -22.99
N LYS A 552 -13.18 -10.30 -24.29
CA LYS A 552 -12.09 -11.16 -24.83
C LYS A 552 -10.71 -10.55 -24.54
N GLU A 553 -10.56 -9.24 -24.69
CA GLU A 553 -9.31 -8.55 -24.39
C GLU A 553 -9.01 -8.53 -22.88
N LYS A 554 -10.02 -8.36 -22.02
CA LYS A 554 -9.88 -8.53 -20.57
C LYS A 554 -9.41 -9.94 -20.20
N GLN A 555 -9.96 -10.98 -20.83
CA GLN A 555 -9.51 -12.36 -20.63
C GLN A 555 -8.04 -12.55 -21.09
N ARG A 556 -7.66 -11.98 -22.24
CA ARG A 556 -6.28 -12.00 -22.74
C ARG A 556 -5.30 -11.34 -21.76
N VAL A 557 -5.66 -10.17 -21.22
CA VAL A 557 -4.87 -9.46 -20.20
C VAL A 557 -4.80 -10.24 -18.89
N GLN A 558 -5.89 -10.86 -18.45
CA GLN A 558 -5.93 -11.70 -17.25
C GLN A 558 -4.97 -12.90 -17.36
N SER A 559 -5.00 -13.65 -18.47
CA SER A 559 -4.08 -14.77 -18.69
C SER A 559 -2.61 -14.33 -18.84
N LEU A 560 -2.37 -13.10 -19.33
CA LEU A 560 -1.03 -12.52 -19.36
C LEU A 560 -0.56 -12.13 -17.94
N LEU A 561 -1.43 -11.54 -17.12
CA LEU A 561 -1.17 -11.23 -15.71
C LEU A 561 -0.78 -12.49 -14.95
N GLU A 562 -1.55 -13.57 -15.07
CA GLU A 562 -1.26 -14.87 -14.45
C GLU A 562 0.05 -15.50 -14.94
N SER A 563 0.46 -15.21 -16.18
CA SER A 563 1.76 -15.64 -16.74
C SER A 563 2.92 -14.80 -16.23
N VAL A 564 2.71 -13.52 -15.89
CA VAL A 564 3.69 -12.64 -15.25
C VAL A 564 3.81 -12.98 -13.77
N GLN A 565 2.68 -13.17 -13.07
CA GLN A 565 2.60 -13.61 -11.67
C GLN A 565 3.44 -14.87 -11.45
N ARG A 566 3.17 -15.96 -12.18
CA ARG A 566 3.95 -17.21 -12.07
C ARG A 566 5.45 -17.02 -12.30
N ARG A 567 5.85 -16.10 -13.20
CA ARG A 567 7.26 -15.76 -13.43
C ARG A 567 7.87 -14.92 -12.29
N ALA A 568 7.08 -14.07 -11.64
CA ALA A 568 7.51 -13.39 -10.41
C ALA A 568 7.68 -14.41 -9.28
N ASP A 569 6.69 -15.27 -9.03
CA ASP A 569 6.77 -16.32 -8.01
C ASP A 569 7.98 -17.26 -8.23
N ASP A 570 8.27 -17.63 -9.49
CA ASP A 570 9.43 -18.46 -9.84
C ASP A 570 10.76 -17.71 -9.65
N LEU A 571 10.81 -16.41 -9.99
CA LEU A 571 11.98 -15.58 -9.73
C LEU A 571 12.23 -15.41 -8.22
N GLU A 572 11.20 -15.16 -7.43
CA GLU A 572 11.28 -15.11 -5.96
C GLU A 572 11.82 -16.42 -5.37
N ARG A 573 11.33 -17.59 -5.84
CA ARG A 573 11.88 -18.89 -5.46
C ARG A 573 13.35 -19.03 -5.82
N THR A 574 13.78 -18.58 -7.01
CA THR A 574 15.22 -18.62 -7.36
C THR A 574 16.06 -17.65 -6.54
N LEU A 575 15.52 -16.47 -6.21
CA LEU A 575 16.17 -15.44 -5.40
C LEU A 575 16.39 -15.97 -3.97
N GLU A 576 15.36 -16.57 -3.36
CA GLU A 576 15.44 -17.23 -2.06
C GLU A 576 16.48 -18.36 -2.04
N ILE A 577 16.50 -19.22 -3.07
CA ILE A 577 17.52 -20.28 -3.23
C ILE A 577 18.94 -19.68 -3.41
N THR A 578 19.09 -18.50 -4.01
CA THR A 578 20.39 -17.81 -4.06
C THR A 578 20.75 -17.13 -2.75
N ASN A 579 19.81 -16.56 -2.01
CA ASN A 579 20.05 -15.99 -0.68
C ASN A 579 20.53 -17.06 0.30
N GLN A 580 19.86 -18.21 0.35
CA GLN A 580 20.27 -19.35 1.18
C GLN A 580 21.71 -19.78 0.87
N LYS A 581 22.11 -19.83 -0.41
CA LYS A 581 23.49 -20.12 -0.82
C LYS A 581 24.48 -18.99 -0.49
N VAL A 582 24.04 -17.73 -0.49
CA VAL A 582 24.87 -16.60 -0.05
C VAL A 582 25.10 -16.65 1.45
N GLU A 583 24.11 -17.01 2.25
CA GLU A 583 24.30 -17.25 3.69
C GLU A 583 25.19 -18.48 3.92
N GLU A 584 25.01 -19.61 3.23
CA GLU A 584 25.94 -20.75 3.29
C GLU A 584 27.39 -20.34 2.97
N LEU A 585 27.59 -19.48 1.97
CA LEU A 585 28.92 -18.97 1.60
C LEU A 585 29.51 -18.00 2.64
N LYS A 586 28.70 -17.10 3.23
CA LYS A 586 29.11 -16.25 4.36
C LYS A 586 29.49 -17.11 5.57
N ASP A 587 28.74 -18.17 5.83
CA ASP A 587 28.96 -19.09 6.95
C ASP A 587 30.28 -19.89 6.74
N ILE A 588 30.65 -20.17 5.49
CA ILE A 588 31.96 -20.73 5.10
C ILE A 588 33.07 -19.67 5.18
N GLU A 589 32.84 -18.44 4.73
CA GLU A 589 33.80 -17.33 4.82
C GLU A 589 34.12 -16.98 6.27
N HIS A 590 33.11 -16.93 7.14
CA HIS A 590 33.30 -16.70 8.57
C HIS A 590 34.17 -17.82 9.17
N LYS A 591 33.86 -19.10 8.91
CA LYS A 591 34.69 -20.25 9.34
C LYS A 591 36.10 -20.20 8.76
N MET A 592 36.28 -19.73 7.53
CA MET A 592 37.60 -19.58 6.89
C MET A 592 38.42 -18.46 7.56
N ASN A 593 37.81 -17.31 7.86
CA ASN A 593 38.46 -16.23 8.62
C ASN A 593 38.77 -16.66 10.06
N ASP A 594 37.89 -17.46 10.66
CA ASP A 594 38.02 -18.03 12.00
C ASP A 594 39.10 -19.13 12.08
N ILE A 595 39.39 -19.82 10.98
CA ILE A 595 40.57 -20.70 10.83
C ILE A 595 41.83 -19.87 10.56
N LYS A 596 41.75 -18.83 9.73
CA LYS A 596 42.87 -17.95 9.37
C LYS A 596 43.42 -17.20 10.59
N SER A 597 42.57 -16.69 11.46
CA SER A 597 42.97 -16.07 12.73
C SER A 597 43.68 -17.08 13.64
N LYS A 598 43.13 -18.29 13.78
CA LYS A 598 43.77 -19.40 14.51
C LYS A 598 45.12 -19.82 13.92
N CYS A 599 45.30 -19.75 12.59
CA CYS A 599 46.59 -19.95 11.95
C CYS A 599 47.59 -18.85 12.33
N THR A 600 47.24 -17.55 12.21
CA THR A 600 48.15 -16.45 12.61
C THR A 600 48.48 -16.46 14.11
N ASP A 601 47.53 -16.90 14.93
CA ASP A 601 47.71 -17.14 16.37
C ASP A 601 48.72 -18.26 16.66
N LEU A 602 48.69 -19.33 15.87
CA LEU A 602 49.63 -20.45 15.99
C LEU A 602 51.01 -20.09 15.43
N GLU A 603 51.07 -19.37 14.31
CA GLU A 603 52.31 -18.86 13.70
C GLU A 603 53.04 -17.91 14.67
N SER A 604 52.31 -16.98 15.31
CA SER A 604 52.90 -16.08 16.31
C SER A 604 53.37 -16.83 17.56
N LYS A 605 52.61 -17.83 18.06
CA LYS A 605 53.03 -18.69 19.18
C LYS A 605 54.27 -19.52 18.82
N ILE A 606 54.36 -20.06 17.61
CA ILE A 606 55.56 -20.76 17.11
C ILE A 606 56.75 -19.79 17.07
N ALA A 607 56.60 -18.59 16.52
CA ALA A 607 57.67 -17.60 16.44
C ALA A 607 58.15 -17.09 17.83
N VAL A 608 57.29 -17.11 18.86
CA VAL A 608 57.70 -16.87 20.26
C VAL A 608 58.46 -18.08 20.81
N LEU A 609 57.92 -19.28 20.69
CA LEU A 609 58.57 -20.52 21.17
C LEU A 609 59.91 -20.77 20.49
N GLU A 610 60.09 -20.40 19.22
CA GLU A 610 61.37 -20.48 18.52
C GLU A 610 62.41 -19.52 19.09
N LYS A 611 62.01 -18.30 19.44
CA LYS A 611 62.87 -17.31 20.12
C LYS A 611 63.23 -17.76 21.52
N GLU A 612 62.28 -18.29 22.29
CA GLU A 612 62.52 -18.86 23.62
C GLU A 612 63.48 -20.05 23.56
N LYS A 613 63.28 -20.96 22.60
CA LYS A 613 64.20 -22.08 22.30
C LYS A 613 65.60 -21.57 21.98
N ASP A 614 65.74 -20.53 21.17
CA ASP A 614 67.06 -19.94 20.84
C ASP A 614 67.71 -19.24 22.04
N ILE A 615 66.92 -18.62 22.93
CA ILE A 615 67.41 -18.05 24.20
C ILE A 615 67.91 -19.18 25.11
N ALA A 616 67.09 -20.21 25.35
CA ALA A 616 67.44 -21.36 26.16
C ALA A 616 68.66 -22.12 25.62
N GLN A 617 68.83 -22.21 24.29
CA GLN A 617 70.03 -22.78 23.67
C GLN A 617 71.27 -21.91 23.91
N ARG A 618 71.17 -20.58 23.79
CA ARG A 618 72.28 -19.64 24.10
C ARG A 618 72.65 -19.66 25.58
N ASP A 619 71.67 -19.74 26.48
CA ASP A 619 71.91 -19.86 27.92
C ASP A 619 72.53 -21.22 28.26
N THR A 620 72.04 -22.31 27.67
CA THR A 620 72.65 -23.65 27.79
C THR A 620 74.10 -23.67 27.31
N HIS A 621 74.43 -22.93 26.25
CA HIS A 621 75.81 -22.81 25.78
C HIS A 621 76.69 -22.06 26.78
N ARG A 622 76.23 -20.92 27.31
CA ARG A 622 76.95 -20.17 28.36
C ARG A 622 77.15 -20.99 29.64
N TYR A 623 76.15 -21.77 30.05
CA TYR A 623 76.30 -22.64 31.22
C TYR A 623 77.32 -23.77 30.98
N LYS A 624 77.45 -24.29 29.75
CA LYS A 624 78.53 -25.24 29.41
C LYS A 624 79.91 -24.59 29.45
N GLU A 625 80.06 -23.41 28.85
CA GLU A 625 81.32 -22.65 28.88
C GLU A 625 81.76 -22.38 30.33
N ILE A 626 80.82 -21.97 31.20
CA ILE A 626 81.09 -21.76 32.63
C ILE A 626 81.47 -23.06 33.35
N ILE A 627 80.82 -24.19 33.03
CA ILE A 627 81.18 -25.50 33.61
C ILE A 627 82.59 -25.91 33.16
N GLU A 628 82.91 -25.81 31.87
CA GLU A 628 84.24 -26.11 31.32
C GLU A 628 85.32 -25.22 31.95
N GLU A 629 85.06 -23.93 32.19
CA GLU A 629 85.94 -23.05 32.97
C GLU A 629 86.12 -23.51 34.43
N LYS A 630 85.05 -23.99 35.09
CA LYS A 630 85.13 -24.49 36.48
C LYS A 630 85.87 -25.82 36.57
N ASP A 631 85.66 -26.74 35.65
CA ASP A 631 86.37 -28.01 35.58
C ASP A 631 87.87 -27.77 35.35
N VAL A 632 88.23 -26.90 34.41
CA VAL A 632 89.63 -26.50 34.16
C VAL A 632 90.25 -25.76 35.37
N ALA A 633 89.46 -25.05 36.18
CA ALA A 633 89.93 -24.46 37.44
C ALA A 633 90.09 -25.50 38.56
N LEU A 634 89.20 -26.49 38.62
CA LEU A 634 89.22 -27.59 39.60
C LEU A 634 90.37 -28.56 39.32
N ASP A 635 90.66 -28.87 38.06
CA ASP A 635 91.86 -29.63 37.64
C ASP A 635 93.14 -28.92 38.08
N LYS A 636 93.23 -27.59 37.87
CA LYS A 636 94.39 -26.79 38.33
C LYS A 636 94.52 -26.83 39.85
N ALA A 637 93.42 -26.65 40.59
CA ALA A 637 93.41 -26.74 42.05
C ALA A 637 93.87 -28.13 42.53
N THR A 638 93.32 -29.20 41.95
CA THR A 638 93.67 -30.59 42.27
C THR A 638 95.15 -30.87 42.00
N ASN A 639 95.68 -30.45 40.86
CA ASN A 639 97.12 -30.55 40.54
C ASN A 639 97.98 -29.79 41.56
N THR A 640 97.56 -28.60 42.03
CA THR A 640 98.31 -27.88 43.08
C THR A 640 98.22 -28.57 44.44
N ILE A 641 97.09 -29.21 44.78
CA ILE A 641 96.93 -30.00 46.00
C ILE A 641 97.87 -31.21 45.97
N GLU A 642 97.89 -32.01 44.90
CA GLU A 642 98.81 -33.14 44.77
C GLU A 642 100.30 -32.74 44.88
N VAL A 643 100.67 -31.57 44.33
CA VAL A 643 102.04 -31.03 44.44
C VAL A 643 102.36 -30.65 45.89
N LEU A 644 101.41 -30.08 46.62
CA LEU A 644 101.56 -29.73 48.03
C LEU A 644 101.59 -30.98 48.92
N GLU A 645 100.72 -31.96 48.69
CA GLU A 645 100.70 -33.25 49.41
C GLU A 645 102.02 -34.00 49.24
N ARG A 646 102.53 -34.12 48.00
CA ARG A 646 103.85 -34.70 47.73
C ARG A 646 104.98 -33.96 48.45
N LYS A 647 104.85 -32.65 48.66
CA LYS A 647 105.81 -31.84 49.41
C LYS A 647 105.66 -31.98 50.94
N VAL A 648 104.45 -32.17 51.45
CA VAL A 648 104.20 -32.52 52.85
C VAL A 648 104.85 -33.87 53.17
N VAL A 649 104.61 -34.90 52.36
CA VAL A 649 105.22 -36.24 52.54
C VAL A 649 106.76 -36.18 52.49
N GLN A 650 107.35 -35.32 51.65
CA GLN A 650 108.80 -35.07 51.65
C GLN A 650 109.29 -34.45 52.97
N LEU A 651 108.59 -33.45 53.49
CA LEU A 651 108.92 -32.81 54.77
C LEU A 651 108.72 -33.77 55.96
N GLU A 652 107.69 -34.61 55.94
CA GLU A 652 107.49 -35.67 56.94
C GLU A 652 108.63 -36.70 56.92
N GLN A 653 109.12 -37.07 55.73
CA GLN A 653 110.28 -37.94 55.56
C GLN A 653 111.57 -37.29 56.11
N GLU A 654 111.78 -35.99 55.86
CA GLU A 654 112.92 -35.22 56.40
C GLU A 654 112.87 -35.10 57.93
N VAL A 655 111.68 -34.86 58.51
CA VAL A 655 111.46 -34.84 59.96
C VAL A 655 111.69 -36.23 60.56
N HIS A 656 111.22 -37.31 59.93
CA HIS A 656 111.44 -38.68 60.39
C HIS A 656 112.93 -39.07 60.36
N ASN A 657 113.65 -38.69 59.31
CA ASN A 657 115.10 -38.87 59.22
C ASN A 657 115.83 -38.09 60.34
N SER A 658 115.42 -36.84 60.60
CA SER A 658 115.98 -35.99 61.65
C SER A 658 115.74 -36.58 63.05
N LEU A 659 114.52 -37.06 63.33
CA LEU A 659 114.19 -37.75 64.59
C LEU A 659 115.00 -39.05 64.76
N SER A 660 115.18 -39.81 63.69
CA SER A 660 116.02 -41.03 63.70
C SER A 660 117.49 -40.71 64.00
N GLN A 661 118.00 -39.59 63.48
CA GLN A 661 119.35 -39.11 63.78
C GLN A 661 119.49 -38.63 65.23
N ILE A 662 118.48 -37.94 65.78
CA ILE A 662 118.43 -37.53 67.20
C ILE A 662 118.44 -38.76 68.13
N LEU A 663 117.60 -39.77 67.86
CA LEU A 663 117.57 -41.02 68.65
C LEU A 663 118.94 -41.73 68.62
N ARG A 664 119.60 -41.76 67.46
CA ARG A 664 120.95 -42.34 67.33
C ARG A 664 122.01 -41.56 68.12
N LEU A 665 121.91 -40.23 68.18
CA LEU A 665 122.79 -39.40 69.01
C LEU A 665 122.55 -39.64 70.52
N GLN A 666 121.29 -39.79 70.93
CA GLN A 666 120.96 -40.12 72.34
C GLN A 666 121.52 -41.49 72.78
N GLU A 667 121.60 -42.46 71.87
CA GLU A 667 122.22 -43.77 72.16
C GLU A 667 123.76 -43.68 72.26
N VAL A 668 124.40 -42.81 71.46
CA VAL A 668 125.83 -42.50 71.59
C VAL A 668 126.12 -41.77 72.91
N GLU A 669 125.27 -40.83 73.33
CA GLU A 669 125.39 -40.21 74.65
C GLU A 669 125.23 -41.22 75.79
N ARG A 670 124.27 -42.16 75.69
CA ARG A 670 124.00 -43.19 76.70
C ARG A 670 125.21 -44.10 76.87
N SER A 671 125.71 -44.66 75.77
CA SER A 671 126.90 -45.52 75.77
C SER A 671 128.18 -44.80 76.20
N SER A 672 128.35 -43.50 75.88
CA SER A 672 129.45 -42.70 76.44
C SER A 672 129.37 -42.59 77.96
N LYS A 673 128.20 -42.26 78.52
CA LYS A 673 127.99 -42.12 79.97
C LYS A 673 128.19 -43.46 80.71
N GLU A 674 127.84 -44.58 80.08
CA GLU A 674 128.15 -45.92 80.61
C GLU A 674 129.66 -46.21 80.62
N LEU A 675 130.39 -45.88 79.56
CA LEU A 675 131.86 -46.00 79.52
C LEU A 675 132.55 -45.11 80.55
N ASP A 676 132.11 -43.86 80.72
CA ASP A 676 132.62 -42.95 81.76
C ASP A 676 132.40 -43.52 83.17
N SER A 677 131.23 -44.13 83.43
CA SER A 677 130.95 -44.80 84.70
C SER A 677 131.88 -46.01 84.94
N ARG A 678 132.20 -46.77 83.87
CA ARG A 678 133.12 -47.89 83.94
C ARG A 678 134.54 -47.44 84.26
N ALA A 679 135.01 -46.41 83.55
CA ALA A 679 136.31 -45.79 83.78
C ALA A 679 136.43 -45.11 85.16
N ALA A 680 135.31 -44.77 85.83
CA ALA A 680 135.31 -44.35 87.23
C ALA A 680 135.52 -45.53 88.19
N ILE A 681 134.74 -46.61 88.03
CA ILE A 681 134.85 -47.83 88.84
C ILE A 681 136.25 -48.45 88.73
N ASP A 682 136.80 -48.54 87.51
CA ASP A 682 138.12 -49.15 87.29
C ASP A 682 139.24 -48.34 87.98
N ARG A 683 139.13 -47.00 88.05
CA ARG A 683 140.04 -46.14 88.84
C ARG A 683 139.94 -46.40 90.35
N GLU A 684 138.72 -46.47 90.89
CA GLU A 684 138.50 -46.73 92.31
C GLU A 684 139.07 -48.10 92.72
N THR A 685 138.90 -49.14 91.89
CA THR A 685 139.50 -50.46 92.17
C THR A 685 141.04 -50.42 92.20
N LEU A 686 141.68 -49.66 91.30
CA LEU A 686 143.14 -49.49 91.28
C LEU A 686 143.68 -48.81 92.54
N GLU A 687 143.01 -47.77 93.05
CA GLU A 687 143.41 -47.11 94.31
C GLU A 687 143.32 -48.09 95.50
N THR A 688 142.26 -48.89 95.60
CA THR A 688 142.13 -49.89 96.70
C THR A 688 143.19 -51.00 96.62
N LEU A 689 143.68 -51.34 95.43
CA LEU A 689 144.76 -52.32 95.25
C LEU A 689 146.13 -51.74 95.63
N GLN A 690 146.42 -50.48 95.25
CA GLN A 690 147.65 -49.79 95.68
C GLN A 690 147.72 -49.67 97.21
N SER A 691 146.61 -49.30 97.86
CA SER A 691 146.55 -49.18 99.33
C SER A 691 146.87 -50.49 100.06
N LYS A 692 146.43 -51.64 99.52
CA LYS A 692 146.71 -52.97 100.11
C LYS A 692 148.17 -53.38 99.99
N LEU A 693 148.81 -53.08 98.85
CA LEU A 693 150.23 -53.40 98.62
C LEU A 693 151.16 -52.65 99.58
N VAL A 694 150.83 -51.39 99.91
CA VAL A 694 151.60 -50.58 100.88
C VAL A 694 151.52 -51.18 102.28
N ALA A 695 150.36 -51.71 102.69
CA ALA A 695 150.17 -52.28 104.03
C ALA A 695 151.02 -53.54 104.27
N GLU A 696 151.09 -54.46 103.30
CA GLU A 696 151.87 -55.71 103.46
C GLU A 696 153.39 -55.46 103.52
N LYS A 697 153.89 -54.50 102.72
CA LYS A 697 155.29 -54.08 102.72
C LYS A 697 155.73 -53.47 104.06
N LEU A 698 154.81 -52.81 104.77
CA LEU A 698 155.09 -52.23 106.09
C LEU A 698 155.10 -53.29 107.20
N ASN A 699 154.22 -54.28 107.10
CA ASN A 699 154.10 -55.38 108.06
C ASN A 699 155.35 -56.30 108.05
N THR A 700 155.91 -56.57 106.87
CA THR A 700 157.14 -57.36 106.71
C THR A 700 158.39 -56.70 107.29
N GLN A 701 158.50 -55.36 107.28
CA GLN A 701 159.62 -54.66 107.92
C GLN A 701 159.55 -54.69 109.46
N GLN A 702 158.34 -54.66 110.04
CA GLN A 702 158.18 -54.69 111.50
C GLN A 702 158.61 -56.04 112.11
N LEU A 703 158.47 -57.14 111.38
CA LEU A 703 158.84 -58.47 111.84
C LEU A 703 160.35 -58.59 112.14
N TYR A 704 161.20 -58.09 111.23
CA TYR A 704 162.66 -58.12 111.40
C TYR A 704 163.14 -57.28 112.60
N ALA A 705 162.53 -56.10 112.81
CA ALA A 705 162.89 -55.19 113.91
C ALA A 705 162.56 -55.71 115.33
N VAL A 706 161.73 -56.76 115.44
CA VAL A 706 161.41 -57.41 116.72
C VAL A 706 162.41 -58.53 117.06
N LEU A 707 162.91 -59.29 116.07
CA LEU A 707 163.93 -60.32 116.32
C LEU A 707 165.24 -59.72 116.84
N GLU A 708 165.68 -58.60 116.26
CA GLU A 708 166.96 -57.95 116.62
C GLU A 708 166.98 -57.45 118.08
N LYS A 709 165.82 -57.09 118.66
CA LYS A 709 165.69 -56.61 120.04
C LYS A 709 165.61 -57.69 121.12
N LEU A 710 165.60 -58.97 120.74
CA LEU A 710 165.51 -60.10 121.68
C LEU A 710 166.82 -60.87 121.87
N GLY A 711 167.93 -60.42 121.28
CA GLY A 711 169.28 -60.87 121.65
C GLY A 711 169.64 -62.32 121.27
N LEU A 712 168.87 -62.94 120.37
CA LEU A 712 169.11 -64.30 119.88
C LEU A 712 169.87 -64.25 118.56
N SER A 713 171.18 -64.45 118.61
CA SER A 713 172.03 -64.54 117.41
C SER A 713 171.99 -65.93 116.77
N ASP A 714 172.13 -65.93 115.45
CA ASP A 714 172.16 -67.05 114.51
C ASP A 714 172.71 -68.40 115.02
N ASN A 715 172.03 -69.49 114.63
CA ASN A 715 172.28 -70.90 115.00
C ASN A 715 172.17 -71.30 116.50
N MET A 716 170.93 -71.52 117.00
CA MET A 716 170.59 -72.66 117.86
C MET A 716 169.07 -72.84 118.02
N LEU A 717 168.44 -73.65 117.16
CA LEU A 717 167.06 -74.15 117.34
C LEU A 717 166.99 -75.68 117.18
N SER A 718 167.86 -76.37 117.91
CA SER A 718 167.81 -77.82 118.06
C SER A 718 167.96 -78.23 119.53
N LEU A 719 166.88 -78.13 120.31
CA LEU A 719 166.40 -79.18 121.25
C LEU A 719 165.05 -78.76 121.89
N SER A 720 164.41 -79.67 122.64
CA SER A 720 162.98 -79.62 122.98
C SER A 720 162.63 -79.31 124.44
N LEU A 721 161.76 -78.29 124.59
CA LEU A 721 160.65 -78.14 125.54
C LEU A 721 160.88 -78.18 127.08
N ASP A 722 161.57 -79.15 127.65
CA ASP A 722 161.42 -79.51 129.08
C ASP A 722 162.21 -78.64 130.09
N ASN A 723 162.89 -77.57 129.65
CA ASN A 723 163.86 -76.82 130.47
C ASN A 723 163.66 -75.30 130.60
N ILE A 724 162.52 -74.75 130.15
CA ILE A 724 162.21 -73.29 130.26
C ILE A 724 161.13 -73.00 131.31
N LEU A 725 160.66 -74.01 132.04
CA LEU A 725 159.63 -73.88 133.09
C LEU A 725 160.14 -73.31 134.43
N GLU A 726 161.46 -73.15 134.62
CA GLU A 726 162.06 -72.91 135.95
C GLU A 726 162.95 -71.64 136.04
N ARG A 727 162.86 -70.70 135.09
CA ARG A 727 163.60 -69.42 135.20
C ARG A 727 162.77 -68.16 134.96
N ILE A 728 162.65 -67.41 136.06
CA ILE A 728 162.60 -65.93 136.10
C ILE A 728 161.31 -65.34 135.49
N GLY A 729 160.21 -65.23 136.24
CA GLY A 729 160.02 -65.67 137.62
C GLY A 729 160.67 -64.79 138.71
N GLN A 730 161.14 -63.58 138.37
CA GLN A 730 161.68 -62.61 139.33
C GLN A 730 161.51 -61.16 138.83
N ASN A 731 160.84 -60.35 139.66
CA ASN A 731 160.62 -58.89 139.57
C ASN A 731 161.96 -58.11 139.77
N PRO A 732 162.09 -56.76 139.56
CA PRO A 732 161.05 -55.73 139.75
C PRO A 732 161.14 -54.40 138.93
N GLU A 733 160.22 -54.09 138.00
CA GLU A 733 159.95 -52.67 137.59
C GLU A 733 158.46 -52.41 137.27
N VAL A 734 157.64 -52.40 138.34
CA VAL A 734 156.18 -52.08 138.27
C VAL A 734 155.87 -50.72 138.95
N ILE A 735 156.90 -49.96 139.36
CA ILE A 735 156.77 -48.77 140.21
C ILE A 735 157.57 -47.60 139.61
N ASN A 736 156.91 -46.44 139.51
CA ASN A 736 157.38 -45.18 138.86
C ASN A 736 157.35 -45.23 137.32
N HIS A 737 156.70 -44.33 136.57
CA HIS A 737 155.78 -43.22 136.90
C HIS A 737 154.73 -43.14 135.74
N VAL A 738 153.45 -42.84 135.92
CA VAL A 738 152.67 -42.36 137.08
C VAL A 738 153.26 -41.13 137.77
N LYS A 739 153.25 -39.99 137.04
CA LYS A 739 152.81 -38.66 137.54
C LYS A 739 152.95 -37.54 136.48
N LYS A 740 151.87 -37.26 135.76
CA LYS A 740 151.36 -35.87 135.70
C LYS A 740 149.83 -35.92 135.61
N SER A 741 149.18 -35.31 136.59
CA SER A 741 147.74 -35.42 136.85
C SER A 741 147.13 -34.03 136.94
N MET A 742 145.88 -33.91 136.47
CA MET A 742 144.89 -32.88 136.84
C MET A 742 145.33 -31.41 136.85
N LYS A 743 144.96 -30.69 135.77
CA LYS A 743 144.45 -29.30 135.70
C LYS A 743 144.16 -29.01 134.22
N SER A 744 142.94 -28.69 133.77
CA SER A 744 142.06 -27.53 134.03
C SER A 744 142.00 -26.67 132.74
N GLU A 745 141.03 -25.74 132.66
CA GLU A 745 140.75 -24.89 131.48
C GLU A 745 140.16 -25.70 130.30
N SER A 746 138.97 -25.44 129.74
CA SER A 746 137.99 -24.34 129.83
C SER A 746 138.31 -23.05 129.08
N SER A 747 137.61 -22.90 127.95
CA SER A 747 137.27 -21.67 127.23
C SER A 747 138.28 -21.09 126.22
N ARG A 748 137.71 -20.58 125.12
CA ARG A 748 138.19 -19.49 124.23
C ARG A 748 139.24 -19.86 123.15
N TYR A 749 139.27 -19.21 121.98
CA TYR A 749 138.32 -18.22 121.39
C TYR A 749 138.28 -18.40 119.83
N ARG A 750 137.49 -17.65 119.02
CA ARG A 750 137.87 -16.36 118.37
C ARG A 750 139.39 -16.22 118.11
N SER A 751 139.90 -15.62 117.03
CA SER A 751 139.39 -15.06 115.76
C SER A 751 140.52 -14.20 115.17
N VAL A 752 140.35 -13.69 113.93
CA VAL A 752 140.96 -12.41 113.47
C VAL A 752 142.49 -12.49 113.26
N ILE A 753 143.05 -11.44 112.60
CA ILE A 753 144.49 -11.06 112.60
C ILE A 753 145.43 -11.85 111.65
N GLU A 754 146.44 -11.27 110.98
CA GLU A 754 146.82 -9.84 110.81
C GLU A 754 147.76 -9.64 109.60
N SER A 755 148.08 -8.37 109.33
CA SER A 755 149.24 -7.92 108.55
C SER A 755 150.48 -7.71 109.44
N GLU A 756 151.65 -8.20 108.98
CA GLU A 756 153.01 -7.72 109.34
C GLU A 756 153.54 -7.96 110.78
N SER A 757 154.41 -8.97 110.94
CA SER A 757 155.82 -8.85 111.40
C SER A 757 156.40 -10.24 111.78
N THR A 758 157.12 -10.92 110.89
CA THR A 758 158.59 -10.87 110.69
C THR A 758 159.48 -11.22 111.90
N ASN A 759 160.01 -12.45 111.87
CA ASN A 759 161.40 -12.83 112.20
C ASN A 759 161.83 -12.81 113.70
N THR A 760 162.73 -13.68 114.18
CA THR A 760 163.55 -14.73 113.51
C THR A 760 163.86 -15.90 114.46
N ASP A 761 164.37 -16.99 113.89
CA ASP A 761 164.68 -18.27 114.52
C ASP A 761 165.97 -18.34 115.38
N GLU A 762 166.14 -19.52 115.97
CA GLU A 762 167.41 -20.22 116.25
C GLU A 762 168.39 -19.75 117.36
N ASN A 763 168.35 -20.52 118.46
CA ASN A 763 169.38 -21.53 118.80
C ASN A 763 170.77 -21.11 119.38
N SER A 764 171.00 -21.55 120.63
CA SER A 764 172.28 -21.99 121.23
C SER A 764 173.40 -21.01 121.66
N GLN A 765 173.71 -21.16 122.97
CA GLN A 765 175.03 -21.16 123.63
C GLN A 765 175.84 -19.87 123.95
N SER A 766 176.21 -19.81 125.24
CA SER A 766 177.37 -19.18 125.89
C SER A 766 177.69 -17.69 125.70
N ASP A 767 177.48 -16.98 126.80
CA ASP A 767 178.47 -16.14 127.49
C ASP A 767 179.01 -14.84 126.85
N LEU A 768 178.49 -13.74 127.42
CA LEU A 768 179.31 -12.69 128.04
C LEU A 768 180.33 -11.95 127.15
N ASN A 769 179.90 -10.84 126.55
CA ASN A 769 180.31 -9.50 127.00
C ASN A 769 179.51 -8.38 126.31
N SER A 770 178.99 -7.42 127.09
CA SER A 770 178.17 -6.32 126.60
C SER A 770 178.84 -4.96 126.81
N ALA A 771 178.72 -4.02 125.85
CA ALA A 771 178.72 -2.57 126.14
C ALA A 771 178.40 -1.68 124.92
N LEU A 772 179.06 -1.91 123.78
CA LEU A 772 179.37 -0.84 122.81
C LEU A 772 178.39 -0.63 121.64
N GLN A 773 177.38 -1.49 121.45
CA GLN A 773 176.71 -1.63 120.15
C GLN A 773 175.36 -0.88 120.00
N LYS A 774 174.83 -0.29 121.09
CA LYS A 774 173.47 0.28 121.15
C LYS A 774 173.26 1.62 120.42
N THR A 775 174.28 2.21 119.82
CA THR A 775 174.22 3.56 119.21
C THR A 775 173.84 3.59 117.73
N ILE A 776 173.77 2.42 117.06
CA ILE A 776 173.59 2.35 115.59
C ILE A 776 172.13 2.06 115.18
N GLU A 777 171.32 1.48 116.06
CA GLU A 777 169.97 1.01 115.70
C GLU A 777 168.91 2.11 115.58
N SER A 778 169.07 3.27 116.25
CA SER A 778 168.01 4.29 116.29
C SER A 778 167.74 4.95 114.94
N LEU A 779 168.79 5.19 114.14
CA LEU A 779 168.70 5.93 112.87
C LEU A 779 168.00 5.16 111.74
N LYS A 780 167.83 3.83 111.84
CA LYS A 780 167.06 3.07 110.84
C LYS A 780 165.54 3.26 110.97
N LYS A 781 165.01 3.44 112.19
CA LYS A 781 163.56 3.43 112.44
C LYS A 781 162.80 4.65 111.92
N GLU A 782 163.48 5.78 111.67
CA GLU A 782 162.82 6.96 111.09
C GLU A 782 162.55 6.80 109.58
N GLN A 783 163.35 5.99 108.87
CA GLN A 783 163.22 5.82 107.42
C GLN A 783 161.96 5.02 107.04
N GLU A 784 161.63 3.96 107.80
CA GLU A 784 160.47 3.10 107.55
C GLU A 784 159.13 3.83 107.76
N GLN A 785 159.06 4.75 108.74
CA GLN A 785 157.82 5.49 109.08
C GLN A 785 157.36 6.53 108.04
N LEU A 786 158.23 6.94 107.11
CA LEU A 786 157.83 7.81 106.00
C LEU A 786 157.25 7.00 104.83
N GLN A 787 157.72 5.76 104.64
CA GLN A 787 157.36 4.93 103.49
C GLN A 787 155.94 4.34 103.61
N SER A 788 155.50 3.99 104.82
CA SER A 788 154.11 3.52 105.08
C SER A 788 153.04 4.62 104.99
N LYS A 789 153.42 5.90 105.07
CA LYS A 789 152.46 7.02 104.91
C LYS A 789 152.11 7.28 103.46
N LEU A 790 153.02 7.01 102.53
CA LEU A 790 152.80 7.22 101.10
C LEU A 790 151.73 6.26 100.55
N THR A 791 151.87 4.97 100.85
CA THR A 791 150.92 3.91 100.44
C THR A 791 149.53 4.10 101.05
N ALA A 792 149.46 4.62 102.28
CA ALA A 792 148.19 5.01 102.91
C ALA A 792 147.47 6.17 102.19
N THR A 793 148.21 7.10 101.56
CA THR A 793 147.60 8.16 100.73
C THR A 793 147.20 7.69 99.33
N GLU A 794 147.96 6.78 98.72
CA GLU A 794 147.65 6.21 97.40
C GLU A 794 146.35 5.39 97.44
N THR A 795 146.24 4.47 98.41
CA THR A 795 145.02 3.65 98.62
C THR A 795 143.78 4.49 98.94
N MET A 796 143.90 5.63 99.63
CA MET A 796 142.78 6.56 99.84
C MET A 796 142.33 7.22 98.52
N SER A 797 143.27 7.52 97.62
CA SER A 797 142.96 8.09 96.30
C SER A 797 142.23 7.10 95.40
N GLU A 798 142.62 5.82 95.40
CA GLU A 798 141.97 4.76 94.64
C GLU A 798 140.51 4.54 95.09
N ASN A 799 140.25 4.60 96.40
CA ASN A 799 138.90 4.49 96.95
C ASN A 799 137.99 5.65 96.50
N LEU A 800 138.49 6.90 96.53
CA LEU A 800 137.75 8.07 96.05
C LEU A 800 137.48 8.00 94.54
N LEU A 801 138.42 7.48 93.75
CA LEU A 801 138.23 7.23 92.32
C LEU A 801 137.14 6.16 92.09
N SER A 802 137.17 5.07 92.87
CA SER A 802 136.15 4.01 92.85
C SER A 802 134.75 4.57 93.10
N ASP A 803 134.55 5.36 94.15
CA ASP A 803 133.24 5.93 94.47
C ASP A 803 132.75 6.95 93.43
N ASN A 804 133.65 7.72 92.82
CA ASN A 804 133.30 8.61 91.71
C ASN A 804 132.77 7.82 90.49
N THR A 805 133.41 6.71 90.12
CA THR A 805 132.89 5.85 89.03
C THR A 805 131.51 5.25 89.34
N LYS A 806 131.25 4.86 90.60
CA LYS A 806 129.93 4.34 91.04
C LYS A 806 128.84 5.41 90.89
N LEU A 807 129.12 6.64 91.33
CA LEU A 807 128.19 7.77 91.18
C LEU A 807 127.93 8.09 89.70
N GLN A 808 128.94 8.05 88.85
CA GLN A 808 128.78 8.31 87.41
C GLN A 808 127.96 7.22 86.69
N VAL A 809 128.09 5.95 87.10
CA VAL A 809 127.20 4.85 86.63
C VAL A 809 125.76 5.04 87.14
N TYR A 810 125.58 5.54 88.37
CA TYR A 810 124.24 5.81 88.92
C TYR A 810 123.53 6.94 88.16
N ILE A 811 124.27 8.00 87.81
CA ILE A 811 123.77 9.11 86.99
C ILE A 811 123.34 8.63 85.59
N THR A 812 124.19 7.86 84.89
CA THR A 812 123.82 7.36 83.54
C THR A 812 122.64 6.39 83.60
N THR A 813 122.54 5.57 84.65
CA THR A 813 121.39 4.69 84.89
C THR A 813 120.09 5.50 85.07
N LEU A 814 120.08 6.49 85.97
CA LEU A 814 118.92 7.39 86.15
C LEU A 814 118.58 8.16 84.86
N GLN A 815 119.58 8.60 84.10
CA GLN A 815 119.37 9.32 82.85
C GLN A 815 118.72 8.43 81.78
N SER A 816 119.13 7.16 81.67
CA SER A 816 118.47 6.17 80.79
C SER A 816 117.05 5.80 81.22
N GLN A 817 116.78 5.72 82.52
CA GLN A 817 115.42 5.53 83.04
C GLN A 817 114.54 6.75 82.72
N SER A 818 115.09 7.97 82.84
CA SER A 818 114.39 9.21 82.49
C SER A 818 114.05 9.29 81.00
N THR A 819 114.95 8.88 80.09
CA THR A 819 114.64 8.84 78.64
C THR A 819 113.64 7.74 78.28
N SER A 820 113.64 6.61 78.99
CA SER A 820 112.64 5.54 78.82
C SER A 820 111.24 5.98 79.29
N LEU A 821 111.14 6.68 80.43
CA LEU A 821 109.87 7.28 80.88
C LEU A 821 109.36 8.36 79.92
N ALA A 822 110.25 9.18 79.35
CA ALA A 822 109.88 10.19 78.35
C ALA A 822 109.34 9.58 77.05
N SER A 823 109.93 8.48 76.56
CA SER A 823 109.43 7.80 75.36
C SER A 823 108.09 7.09 75.62
N GLN A 824 107.91 6.47 76.79
CA GLN A 824 106.63 5.88 77.22
C GLN A 824 105.53 6.95 77.33
N HIS A 825 105.82 8.11 77.95
CA HIS A 825 104.86 9.23 78.00
C HIS A 825 104.46 9.71 76.61
N THR A 826 105.43 9.83 75.70
CA THR A 826 105.19 10.26 74.30
C THR A 826 104.31 9.25 73.55
N ALA A 827 104.57 7.94 73.72
CA ALA A 827 103.76 6.89 73.11
C ALA A 827 102.31 6.87 73.65
N LEU A 828 102.12 7.02 74.97
CA LEU A 828 100.79 7.12 75.58
C LEU A 828 100.04 8.39 75.12
N GLN A 829 100.74 9.51 74.93
CA GLN A 829 100.15 10.75 74.43
C GLN A 829 99.67 10.61 72.98
N LEU A 830 100.42 9.91 72.13
CA LEU A 830 100.01 9.59 70.75
C LEU A 830 98.81 8.62 70.73
N ALA A 831 98.84 7.55 71.52
CA ALA A 831 97.72 6.60 71.62
C ALA A 831 96.43 7.27 72.11
N ASN A 832 96.52 8.15 73.11
CA ASN A 832 95.37 8.95 73.55
C ASN A 832 94.85 9.89 72.45
N SER A 833 95.74 10.48 71.64
CA SER A 833 95.33 11.32 70.51
C SER A 833 94.60 10.53 69.42
N GLN A 834 95.00 9.27 69.18
CA GLN A 834 94.32 8.37 68.24
C GLN A 834 92.93 7.96 68.76
N LEU A 835 92.83 7.55 70.03
CA LEU A 835 91.54 7.19 70.66
C LEU A 835 90.56 8.38 70.72
N VAL A 836 91.05 9.62 70.82
CA VAL A 836 90.21 10.82 70.72
C VAL A 836 89.68 11.01 69.28
N ALA A 837 90.52 10.82 68.26
CA ALA A 837 90.10 10.92 66.86
C ALA A 837 89.08 9.83 66.49
N GLU A 838 89.33 8.57 66.85
CA GLU A 838 88.40 7.45 66.65
C GLU A 838 87.05 7.70 67.34
N LYS A 839 87.06 8.24 68.56
CA LYS A 839 85.85 8.64 69.28
C LYS A 839 85.08 9.75 68.56
N GLU A 840 85.76 10.75 68.00
CA GLU A 840 85.10 11.81 67.22
C GLU A 840 84.53 11.30 65.89
N GLU A 841 85.20 10.34 65.24
CA GLU A 841 84.72 9.67 64.02
C GLU A 841 83.46 8.86 64.30
N LEU A 842 83.47 8.01 65.34
CA LEU A 842 82.30 7.23 65.78
C LEU A 842 81.13 8.13 66.24
N LEU A 843 81.41 9.30 66.82
CA LEU A 843 80.36 10.29 67.15
C LEU A 843 79.76 10.93 65.89
N LYS A 844 80.57 11.23 64.87
CA LYS A 844 80.07 11.70 63.56
C LYS A 844 79.21 10.63 62.91
N GLU A 845 79.68 9.38 62.85
CA GLU A 845 78.94 8.27 62.25
C GLU A 845 77.59 8.05 62.96
N ARG A 846 77.58 7.99 64.30
CA ARG A 846 76.34 7.92 65.09
C ARG A 846 75.40 9.09 64.81
N SER A 847 75.93 10.30 64.58
CA SER A 847 75.10 11.47 64.22
C SER A 847 74.51 11.40 62.81
N MET A 848 75.15 10.67 61.89
CA MET A 848 74.64 10.44 60.53
C MET A 848 73.60 9.33 60.53
N GLN A 849 73.87 8.21 61.21
CA GLN A 849 72.90 7.13 61.43
C GLN A 849 71.62 7.64 62.12
N HIS A 850 71.74 8.54 63.11
CA HIS A 850 70.57 9.12 63.77
C HIS A 850 69.75 10.03 62.84
N ARG A 851 70.40 10.81 61.97
CA ARG A 851 69.71 11.65 60.96
C ARG A 851 68.98 10.80 59.93
N ALA A 852 69.66 9.81 59.34
CA ALA A 852 69.04 8.87 58.40
C ALA A 852 67.85 8.10 59.02
N HIS A 853 67.91 7.78 60.32
CA HIS A 853 66.76 7.17 61.02
C HIS A 853 65.60 8.16 61.23
N SER A 854 65.88 9.43 61.52
CA SER A 854 64.85 10.49 61.63
C SER A 854 64.22 10.85 60.28
N GLU A 855 65.00 10.84 59.21
CA GLU A 855 64.54 10.99 57.83
C GLU A 855 63.62 9.82 57.45
N LEU A 856 64.06 8.57 57.67
CA LEU A 856 63.25 7.37 57.40
C LEU A 856 61.94 7.30 58.21
N LEU A 857 61.91 7.85 59.43
CA LEU A 857 60.67 7.97 60.21
C LEU A 857 59.71 9.00 59.60
N HIS A 858 60.22 10.10 59.03
CA HIS A 858 59.40 11.07 58.33
C HIS A 858 58.85 10.52 57.00
N ASP A 859 59.65 9.74 56.28
CA ASP A 859 59.22 9.00 55.08
C ASP A 859 58.14 7.96 55.44
N GLN A 860 58.24 7.31 56.62
CA GLN A 860 57.22 6.40 57.12
C GLN A 860 55.91 7.13 57.45
N ASP A 861 55.95 8.24 58.18
CA ASP A 861 54.76 9.02 58.56
C ASP A 861 54.05 9.61 57.32
N THR A 862 54.81 10.10 56.33
CA THR A 862 54.26 10.63 55.08
C THR A 862 53.66 9.53 54.19
N LEU A 863 54.30 8.37 54.11
CA LEU A 863 53.75 7.20 53.41
C LEU A 863 52.47 6.68 54.08
N GLN A 864 52.41 6.69 55.42
CA GLN A 864 51.20 6.31 56.15
C GLN A 864 50.05 7.29 55.88
N SER A 865 50.32 8.60 55.88
CA SER A 865 49.35 9.64 55.53
C SER A 865 48.79 9.46 54.11
N LEU A 866 49.67 9.21 53.12
CA LEU A 866 49.26 8.90 51.74
C LEU A 866 48.41 7.63 51.65
N HIS A 867 48.75 6.58 52.41
CA HIS A 867 48.00 5.33 52.42
C HIS A 867 46.61 5.50 53.06
N GLU A 868 46.49 6.37 54.07
CA GLU A 868 45.21 6.70 54.72
C GLU A 868 44.34 7.59 53.81
N GLN A 869 44.93 8.58 53.11
CA GLN A 869 44.25 9.36 52.07
C GLN A 869 43.69 8.46 50.95
N LEU A 870 44.54 7.61 50.36
CA LEU A 870 44.14 6.69 49.29
C LEU A 870 43.06 5.70 49.74
N ASN A 871 43.08 5.24 50.99
CA ASN A 871 42.03 4.38 51.54
C ASN A 871 40.69 5.13 51.65
N ASN A 872 40.71 6.40 52.05
CA ASN A 872 39.50 7.23 52.09
C ASN A 872 38.95 7.52 50.68
N GLU A 873 39.81 7.72 49.69
CA GLU A 873 39.40 7.85 48.28
C GLU A 873 38.74 6.55 47.76
N TYR A 874 39.28 5.37 48.09
CA TYR A 874 38.66 4.10 47.72
C TYR A 874 37.29 3.87 48.38
N GLU A 875 37.11 4.21 49.65
CA GLU A 875 35.80 4.10 50.34
C GLU A 875 34.77 5.10 49.73
N ASN A 876 35.19 6.32 49.42
CA ASN A 876 34.35 7.30 48.74
C ASN A 876 33.89 6.81 47.35
N LEU A 877 34.83 6.31 46.52
CA LEU A 877 34.53 5.70 45.22
C LEU A 877 33.60 4.48 45.33
N LEU A 878 33.73 3.70 46.42
CA LEU A 878 32.87 2.56 46.69
C LEU A 878 31.44 3.02 47.02
N HIS A 879 31.29 4.10 47.79
CA HIS A 879 30.00 4.73 48.11
C HIS A 879 29.34 5.38 46.88
N GLU A 880 30.10 6.09 46.05
CA GLU A 880 29.63 6.62 44.75
C GLU A 880 29.14 5.49 43.83
N ARG A 881 29.90 4.40 43.72
CA ARG A 881 29.49 3.22 42.96
C ARG A 881 28.20 2.59 43.50
N GLU A 882 27.96 2.62 44.81
CA GLU A 882 26.74 2.08 45.41
C GLU A 882 25.52 2.99 45.25
N THR A 883 25.71 4.31 45.36
CA THR A 883 24.65 5.30 45.10
C THR A 883 24.24 5.32 43.61
N LEU A 884 25.20 5.25 42.68
CA LEU A 884 24.95 5.04 41.25
C LEU A 884 24.26 3.70 40.96
N LYS A 885 24.50 2.67 41.78
CA LYS A 885 23.82 1.36 41.68
C LYS A 885 22.42 1.38 42.29
N SER A 886 22.04 2.34 43.14
CA SER A 886 20.62 2.65 43.42
C SER A 886 19.96 3.36 42.25
N SER A 887 20.47 4.51 41.80
CA SER A 887 19.82 5.28 40.73
C SER A 887 19.66 4.49 39.44
N LEU A 888 20.62 3.63 39.06
CA LEU A 888 20.50 2.72 37.91
C LEU A 888 19.47 1.60 38.10
N ARG A 889 19.07 1.25 39.33
CA ARG A 889 17.89 0.39 39.59
C ARG A 889 16.60 1.20 39.49
N ASP A 890 16.58 2.41 40.03
CA ASP A 890 15.39 3.25 40.08
C ASP A 890 14.98 3.72 38.68
N VAL A 891 15.93 4.21 37.86
CA VAL A 891 15.72 4.53 36.43
C VAL A 891 15.28 3.30 35.62
N LYS A 892 15.74 2.09 35.97
CA LYS A 892 15.24 0.85 35.33
C LYS A 892 13.81 0.51 35.73
N ASN A 893 13.41 0.81 36.96
CA ASN A 893 12.03 0.68 37.40
C ASN A 893 11.13 1.72 36.73
N GLU A 894 11.57 2.98 36.62
CA GLU A 894 10.86 4.04 35.88
C GLU A 894 10.70 3.68 34.39
N MET A 895 11.77 3.27 33.71
CA MET A 895 11.68 2.80 32.31
C MET A 895 10.71 1.63 32.14
N ARG A 896 10.61 0.72 33.13
CA ARG A 896 9.61 -0.35 33.11
C ARG A 896 8.19 0.20 33.29
N MET A 897 7.97 1.05 34.29
CA MET A 897 6.65 1.64 34.56
C MET A 897 6.15 2.51 33.39
N LEU A 898 7.05 3.25 32.75
CA LEU A 898 6.78 4.02 31.54
C LEU A 898 6.42 3.10 30.36
N ARG A 899 7.16 2.01 30.14
CA ARG A 899 6.84 1.02 29.08
C ARG A 899 5.47 0.38 29.30
N GLU A 900 5.19 -0.10 30.51
CA GLU A 900 3.86 -0.61 30.87
C GLU A 900 2.75 0.45 30.71
N SER A 901 3.07 1.73 30.86
CA SER A 901 2.14 2.83 30.61
C SER A 901 1.90 3.08 29.12
N CYS A 902 2.95 3.05 28.29
CA CYS A 902 2.86 3.13 26.84
C CYS A 902 2.03 1.96 26.27
N GLU A 903 2.27 0.73 26.72
CA GLU A 903 1.50 -0.45 26.33
C GLU A 903 0.00 -0.31 26.68
N ARG A 904 -0.32 0.21 27.87
CA ARG A 904 -1.72 0.55 28.27
C ARG A 904 -2.33 1.65 27.38
N LEU A 905 -1.56 2.69 27.04
CA LEU A 905 -2.02 3.77 26.17
C LEU A 905 -2.22 3.30 24.72
N GLU A 906 -1.34 2.44 24.20
CA GLU A 906 -1.51 1.80 22.89
C GLU A 906 -2.77 0.95 22.82
N LEU A 907 -3.02 0.10 23.82
CA LEU A 907 -4.23 -0.73 23.89
C LEU A 907 -5.49 0.16 23.94
N LYS A 908 -5.45 1.26 24.69
CA LYS A 908 -6.53 2.25 24.73
C LYS A 908 -6.72 2.96 23.39
N ASN A 909 -5.64 3.29 22.68
CA ASN A 909 -5.70 3.89 21.34
C ASN A 909 -6.30 2.92 20.32
N LYS A 910 -5.87 1.64 20.34
CA LYS A 910 -6.43 0.56 19.50
C LYS A 910 -7.94 0.39 19.74
N ALA A 911 -8.40 0.41 21.00
CA ALA A 911 -9.83 0.39 21.32
C ALA A 911 -10.59 1.64 20.81
N LEU A 912 -10.04 2.84 21.00
CA LEU A 912 -10.65 4.08 20.50
C LEU A 912 -10.70 4.16 18.97
N LEU A 913 -9.76 3.52 18.27
CA LEU A 913 -9.80 3.37 16.81
C LEU A 913 -10.93 2.42 16.37
N THR A 914 -11.12 1.28 17.04
CA THR A 914 -12.25 0.38 16.74
C THR A 914 -13.60 1.02 17.06
N ASP A 915 -13.70 1.82 18.14
CA ASP A 915 -14.91 2.59 18.45
C ASP A 915 -15.18 3.66 17.39
N LYS A 916 -14.14 4.36 16.90
CA LYS A 916 -14.24 5.33 15.80
C LYS A 916 -14.70 4.65 14.50
N GLU A 917 -14.17 3.48 14.16
CA GLU A 917 -14.55 2.73 12.96
C GLU A 917 -15.99 2.22 13.01
N THR A 918 -16.43 1.69 14.15
CA THR A 918 -17.83 1.27 14.34
C THR A 918 -18.79 2.47 14.31
N LEU A 919 -18.42 3.61 14.89
CA LEU A 919 -19.19 4.86 14.76
C LEU A 919 -19.29 5.36 13.31
N ILE A 920 -18.21 5.27 12.53
CA ILE A 920 -18.22 5.60 11.09
C ILE A 920 -19.13 4.63 10.32
N SER A 921 -19.08 3.34 10.62
CA SER A 921 -19.96 2.33 10.02
C SER A 921 -21.44 2.60 10.34
N ASN A 922 -21.75 2.89 11.59
CA ASN A 922 -23.10 3.26 12.05
C ASN A 922 -23.60 4.55 11.37
N ALA A 923 -22.73 5.56 11.18
CA ALA A 923 -23.07 6.79 10.47
C ALA A 923 -23.34 6.55 8.97
N LYS A 924 -22.59 5.66 8.30
CA LYS A 924 -22.88 5.22 6.92
C LYS A 924 -24.24 4.51 6.85
N SER A 925 -24.49 3.55 7.73
CA SER A 925 -25.76 2.81 7.81
C SER A 925 -26.96 3.74 8.02
N LEU A 926 -26.84 4.72 8.94
CA LEU A 926 -27.90 5.70 9.21
C LEU A 926 -28.15 6.65 8.02
N ASN A 927 -27.11 7.00 7.25
CA ASN A 927 -27.28 7.76 6.00
C ASN A 927 -27.95 6.91 4.90
N ASN A 928 -27.63 5.62 4.80
CA ASN A 928 -28.29 4.71 3.86
C ASN A 928 -29.79 4.60 4.18
N LEU A 929 -30.15 4.35 5.45
CA LEU A 929 -31.55 4.33 5.90
C LEU A 929 -32.29 5.65 5.63
N ARG A 930 -31.62 6.81 5.76
CA ARG A 930 -32.20 8.11 5.38
C ARG A 930 -32.43 8.22 3.87
N GLY A 931 -31.50 7.71 3.06
CA GLY A 931 -31.66 7.63 1.61
C GLY A 931 -32.82 6.74 1.19
N GLU A 932 -32.95 5.55 1.80
CA GLU A 932 -34.05 4.62 1.60
C GLU A 932 -35.40 5.22 2.03
N HIS A 933 -35.47 5.84 3.21
CA HIS A 933 -36.66 6.55 3.66
C HIS A 933 -37.05 7.68 2.69
N SER A 934 -36.08 8.41 2.14
CA SER A 934 -36.36 9.45 1.13
C SER A 934 -36.90 8.86 -0.17
N LYS A 935 -36.26 7.81 -0.71
CA LYS A 935 -36.76 7.07 -1.89
C LYS A 935 -38.19 6.59 -1.68
N LEU A 936 -38.44 5.90 -0.57
CA LEU A 936 -39.76 5.37 -0.21
C LEU A 936 -40.81 6.49 -0.04
N THR A 937 -40.42 7.66 0.49
CA THR A 937 -41.30 8.83 0.58
C THR A 937 -41.69 9.36 -0.80
N ASP A 938 -40.75 9.39 -1.75
CA ASP A 938 -41.00 9.81 -3.12
C ASP A 938 -41.76 8.73 -3.92
N ASP A 939 -41.53 7.45 -3.67
CA ASP A 939 -42.33 6.36 -4.23
C ASP A 939 -43.78 6.38 -3.72
N PHE A 940 -44.02 6.68 -2.44
CA PHE A 940 -45.37 6.94 -1.92
C PHE A 940 -46.04 8.14 -2.60
N ARG A 941 -45.30 9.24 -2.86
CA ARG A 941 -45.83 10.39 -3.64
C ARG A 941 -46.15 9.99 -5.08
N ASN A 942 -45.25 9.27 -5.75
CA ASN A 942 -45.43 8.78 -7.11
C ASN A 942 -46.67 7.88 -7.21
N LEU A 943 -46.78 6.88 -6.34
CA LEU A 943 -47.92 5.97 -6.24
C LEU A 943 -49.24 6.72 -5.96
N TYR A 944 -49.22 7.72 -5.07
CA TYR A 944 -50.40 8.55 -4.79
C TYR A 944 -50.84 9.34 -6.04
N THR A 945 -49.91 9.97 -6.77
CA THR A 945 -50.27 10.67 -8.02
C THR A 945 -50.71 9.73 -9.14
N ALA A 946 -50.14 8.53 -9.23
CA ALA A 946 -50.59 7.49 -10.16
C ALA A 946 -52.01 7.01 -9.82
N THR A 947 -52.32 6.84 -8.53
CA THR A 947 -53.65 6.45 -8.05
C THR A 947 -54.70 7.51 -8.36
N GLU A 948 -54.42 8.80 -8.17
CA GLU A 948 -55.38 9.86 -8.52
C GLU A 948 -55.51 10.03 -10.04
N LYS A 949 -54.44 9.84 -10.83
CA LYS A 949 -54.52 9.77 -12.31
C LYS A 949 -55.43 8.65 -12.76
N LEU A 950 -55.22 7.42 -12.28
CA LEU A 950 -56.06 6.25 -12.60
C LEU A 950 -57.53 6.47 -12.19
N LYS A 951 -57.76 7.17 -11.07
CA LYS A 951 -59.10 7.57 -10.60
C LYS A 951 -59.74 8.69 -11.43
N ILE A 952 -58.96 9.50 -12.16
CA ILE A 952 -59.46 10.42 -13.20
C ILE A 952 -59.78 9.63 -14.48
N GLU A 953 -58.87 8.78 -14.94
CA GLU A 953 -59.04 7.95 -16.14
C GLU A 953 -60.25 7.01 -16.02
N TYR A 954 -60.46 6.39 -14.85
CA TYR A 954 -61.64 5.58 -14.57
C TYR A 954 -62.95 6.39 -14.66
N ARG A 955 -62.96 7.64 -14.19
CA ARG A 955 -64.12 8.54 -14.33
C ARG A 955 -64.40 8.88 -15.79
N ASN A 956 -63.36 9.26 -16.54
CA ASN A 956 -63.45 9.56 -17.98
C ASN A 956 -63.98 8.33 -18.75
N LEU A 957 -63.42 7.14 -18.50
CA LEU A 957 -63.87 5.89 -19.12
C LEU A 957 -65.33 5.53 -18.74
N GLN A 958 -65.77 5.84 -17.52
CA GLN A 958 -67.15 5.66 -17.10
C GLN A 958 -68.11 6.68 -17.76
N GLU A 959 -67.64 7.88 -18.10
CA GLU A 959 -68.38 8.84 -18.93
C GLU A 959 -68.45 8.40 -20.39
N ASP A 960 -67.33 7.93 -20.96
CA ASP A 960 -67.28 7.46 -22.35
C ASP A 960 -68.09 6.17 -22.54
N TYR A 961 -68.15 5.28 -21.53
CA TYR A 961 -69.10 4.18 -21.51
C TYR A 961 -70.56 4.67 -21.54
N ARG A 962 -70.91 5.74 -20.82
CA ARG A 962 -72.26 6.35 -20.89
C ARG A 962 -72.55 6.93 -22.28
N LYS A 963 -71.60 7.67 -22.87
CA LYS A 963 -71.71 8.24 -24.23
C LYS A 963 -71.90 7.13 -25.27
N ASN A 964 -71.04 6.11 -25.24
CA ASN A 964 -71.11 4.96 -26.14
C ASN A 964 -72.40 4.14 -25.96
N LYS A 965 -72.92 4.02 -24.72
CA LYS A 965 -74.24 3.39 -24.49
C LYS A 965 -75.39 4.20 -25.11
N ILE A 966 -75.33 5.54 -25.03
CA ILE A 966 -76.34 6.42 -25.66
C ILE A 966 -76.28 6.29 -27.19
N GLU A 967 -75.09 6.33 -27.80
CA GLU A 967 -74.94 6.11 -29.25
C GLU A 967 -75.30 4.69 -29.68
N THR A 968 -74.99 3.65 -28.88
CA THR A 968 -75.42 2.27 -29.16
C THR A 968 -76.94 2.17 -29.20
N ASN A 969 -77.64 2.79 -28.24
CA ASN A 969 -79.10 2.86 -28.24
C ASN A 969 -79.63 3.62 -29.46
N ARG A 970 -78.99 4.73 -29.86
CA ARG A 970 -79.38 5.55 -31.02
C ARG A 970 -79.16 4.82 -32.35
N LEU A 971 -78.05 4.11 -32.49
CA LEU A 971 -77.72 3.29 -33.65
C LEU A 971 -78.64 2.06 -33.74
N SER A 972 -78.99 1.43 -32.62
CA SER A 972 -79.98 0.33 -32.57
C SER A 972 -81.37 0.79 -32.98
N LEU A 973 -81.81 1.97 -32.51
CA LEU A 973 -83.07 2.59 -32.95
C LEU A 973 -83.03 2.89 -34.46
N LYS A 974 -81.95 3.50 -34.96
CA LYS A 974 -81.78 3.74 -36.40
C LYS A 974 -81.67 2.47 -37.23
N GLN A 975 -81.08 1.40 -36.70
CA GLN A 975 -81.07 0.08 -37.36
C GLN A 975 -82.49 -0.48 -37.47
N THR A 976 -83.32 -0.27 -36.44
CA THR A 976 -84.75 -0.66 -36.45
C THR A 976 -85.54 0.16 -37.47
N GLU A 977 -85.30 1.47 -37.56
CA GLU A 977 -85.89 2.34 -38.61
C GLU A 977 -85.51 1.86 -40.02
N MET A 978 -84.21 1.63 -40.28
CA MET A 978 -83.72 1.14 -41.57
C MET A 978 -84.25 -0.27 -41.91
N GLN A 979 -84.46 -1.14 -40.92
CA GLN A 979 -85.04 -2.47 -41.12
C GLN A 979 -86.54 -2.38 -41.49
N GLY A 980 -87.27 -1.43 -40.91
CA GLY A 980 -88.65 -1.11 -41.31
C GLY A 980 -88.74 -0.54 -42.73
N GLU A 981 -87.84 0.37 -43.10
CA GLU A 981 -87.73 0.85 -44.48
C GLU A 981 -87.44 -0.31 -45.45
N LEU A 982 -86.51 -1.21 -45.10
CA LEU A 982 -86.15 -2.37 -45.92
C LEU A 982 -87.35 -3.31 -46.14
N SER A 983 -88.09 -3.67 -45.07
CA SER A 983 -89.32 -4.47 -45.18
C SER A 983 -90.32 -3.85 -46.16
N SER A 984 -90.51 -2.53 -46.09
CA SER A 984 -91.40 -1.81 -47.00
C SER A 984 -90.88 -1.74 -48.45
N LYS A 985 -89.56 -1.87 -48.68
CA LYS A 985 -89.01 -2.08 -50.03
C LYS A 985 -89.25 -3.52 -50.51
N ASP A 986 -89.04 -4.51 -49.65
CA ASP A 986 -89.18 -5.93 -50.00
C ASP A 986 -90.64 -6.28 -50.33
N GLU A 987 -91.60 -5.81 -49.53
CA GLU A 987 -93.05 -5.87 -49.84
C GLU A 987 -93.38 -5.27 -51.22
N ARG A 988 -92.74 -4.13 -51.54
CA ARG A 988 -92.92 -3.44 -52.83
C ARG A 988 -92.29 -4.23 -53.99
N CYS A 989 -91.15 -4.88 -53.76
CA CYS A 989 -90.52 -5.79 -54.71
C CYS A 989 -91.42 -7.02 -54.97
N SER A 990 -91.88 -7.72 -53.93
CA SER A 990 -92.77 -8.87 -54.09
C SER A 990 -94.11 -8.52 -54.76
N ASN A 991 -94.65 -7.30 -54.53
CA ASN A 991 -95.83 -6.82 -55.24
C ASN A 991 -95.54 -6.58 -56.74
N LEU A 992 -94.37 -6.04 -57.08
CA LEU A 992 -93.92 -5.90 -58.48
C LEU A 992 -93.66 -7.27 -59.14
N GLU A 993 -93.05 -8.23 -58.43
CA GLU A 993 -92.87 -9.61 -58.91
C GLU A 993 -94.23 -10.29 -59.16
N LEU A 994 -95.20 -10.09 -58.29
CA LEU A 994 -96.57 -10.60 -58.47
C LEU A 994 -97.27 -9.95 -59.68
N GLN A 995 -96.95 -8.70 -60.03
CA GLN A 995 -97.41 -8.06 -61.27
C GLN A 995 -96.68 -8.61 -62.51
N ILE A 996 -95.36 -8.86 -62.42
CA ILE A 996 -94.57 -9.50 -63.49
C ILE A 996 -95.09 -10.91 -63.76
N ASN A 997 -95.39 -11.70 -62.73
CA ASN A 997 -95.94 -13.05 -62.87
C ASN A 997 -97.33 -13.05 -63.51
N LYS A 998 -98.21 -12.11 -63.15
CA LYS A 998 -99.51 -11.89 -63.84
C LYS A 998 -99.31 -11.51 -65.32
N LEU A 999 -98.26 -10.74 -65.65
CA LEU A 999 -97.95 -10.36 -67.02
C LEU A 999 -97.40 -11.56 -67.81
N ASN A 1000 -96.51 -12.36 -67.22
CA ASN A 1000 -95.95 -13.58 -67.81
C ASN A 1000 -97.05 -14.61 -68.12
N GLN A 1001 -97.97 -14.88 -67.19
CA GLN A 1001 -99.13 -15.75 -67.42
C GLN A 1001 -99.97 -15.26 -68.62
N ARG A 1002 -100.14 -13.95 -68.78
CA ARG A 1002 -100.84 -13.36 -69.93
C ARG A 1002 -100.06 -13.55 -71.24
N CYS A 1003 -98.73 -13.46 -71.21
CA CYS A 1003 -97.87 -13.77 -72.35
C CYS A 1003 -97.91 -15.26 -72.72
N GLU A 1004 -97.93 -16.17 -71.74
CA GLU A 1004 -98.04 -17.62 -71.96
C GLU A 1004 -99.38 -18.00 -72.60
N MET A 1005 -100.50 -17.42 -72.13
CA MET A 1005 -101.80 -17.61 -72.79
C MET A 1005 -101.79 -17.12 -74.24
N LEU A 1006 -101.15 -15.97 -74.53
CA LEU A 1006 -101.01 -15.46 -75.89
C LEU A 1006 -100.12 -16.35 -76.76
N LEU A 1007 -99.04 -16.90 -76.22
CA LEU A 1007 -98.18 -17.88 -76.91
C LEU A 1007 -98.95 -19.18 -77.22
N HIS A 1008 -99.77 -19.67 -76.29
CA HIS A 1008 -100.59 -20.87 -76.50
C HIS A 1008 -101.73 -20.63 -77.51
N MET A 1009 -102.32 -19.43 -77.53
CA MET A 1009 -103.28 -19.05 -78.57
C MET A 1009 -102.61 -18.97 -79.95
N ASN A 1010 -101.41 -18.37 -80.02
CA ASN A 1010 -100.65 -18.24 -81.26
C ASN A 1010 -100.18 -19.60 -81.80
N SER A 1011 -99.76 -20.54 -80.95
CA SER A 1011 -99.38 -21.90 -81.37
C SER A 1011 -100.59 -22.71 -81.85
N GLY A 1012 -101.79 -22.44 -81.32
CA GLY A 1012 -103.07 -22.93 -81.85
C GLY A 1012 -103.31 -22.46 -83.28
N LEU A 1013 -103.27 -21.14 -83.51
CA LEU A 1013 -103.41 -20.54 -84.85
C LEU A 1013 -102.37 -21.07 -85.85
N ASP A 1014 -101.15 -21.36 -85.39
CA ASP A 1014 -100.10 -21.95 -86.24
C ASP A 1014 -100.30 -23.45 -86.52
N ASN A 1015 -101.05 -24.18 -85.69
CA ASN A 1015 -101.52 -25.53 -85.99
C ASN A 1015 -102.62 -25.48 -87.06
N ASP A 1016 -103.61 -24.59 -86.91
CA ASP A 1016 -104.70 -24.40 -87.87
C ASP A 1016 -104.15 -23.99 -89.24
N ARG A 1017 -103.17 -23.09 -89.26
CA ARG A 1017 -102.45 -22.67 -90.48
C ARG A 1017 -101.73 -23.85 -91.15
N ARG A 1018 -101.14 -24.77 -90.39
CA ARG A 1018 -100.51 -26.00 -90.93
C ARG A 1018 -101.53 -26.97 -91.50
N SER A 1019 -102.63 -27.22 -90.78
CA SER A 1019 -103.73 -28.06 -91.28
C SER A 1019 -104.33 -27.52 -92.59
N LEU A 1020 -104.53 -26.20 -92.68
CA LEU A 1020 -105.01 -25.57 -93.91
C LEU A 1020 -104.03 -25.72 -95.09
N MET A 1021 -102.72 -25.65 -94.82
CA MET A 1021 -101.68 -25.91 -95.84
C MET A 1021 -101.63 -27.38 -96.28
N GLU A 1022 -101.90 -28.34 -95.39
CA GLU A 1022 -102.05 -29.75 -95.74
C GLU A 1022 -103.29 -29.98 -96.63
N HIS A 1023 -104.43 -29.34 -96.32
CA HIS A 1023 -105.61 -29.36 -97.17
C HIS A 1023 -105.37 -28.74 -98.56
N ILE A 1024 -104.64 -27.62 -98.64
CA ILE A 1024 -104.22 -27.01 -99.92
C ILE A 1024 -103.31 -27.96 -100.71
N THR A 1025 -102.38 -28.64 -100.03
CA THR A 1025 -101.45 -29.59 -100.67
C THR A 1025 -102.20 -30.82 -101.22
N LEU A 1026 -103.17 -31.35 -100.49
CA LEU A 1026 -104.05 -32.42 -100.95
C LEU A 1026 -104.86 -32.00 -102.19
N LEU A 1027 -105.40 -30.78 -102.20
CA LEU A 1027 -106.14 -30.23 -103.34
C LEU A 1027 -105.24 -30.08 -104.57
N PHE A 1028 -103.99 -29.65 -104.42
CA PHE A 1028 -103.01 -29.62 -105.52
C PHE A 1028 -102.71 -31.02 -106.07
N SER A 1029 -102.65 -32.06 -105.23
CA SER A 1029 -102.48 -33.45 -105.68
C SER A 1029 -103.66 -33.90 -106.56
N GLN A 1030 -104.90 -33.66 -106.12
CA GLN A 1030 -106.11 -33.96 -106.88
C GLN A 1030 -106.17 -33.19 -108.22
N TYR A 1031 -105.73 -31.92 -108.22
CA TYR A 1031 -105.61 -31.12 -109.43
C TYR A 1031 -104.58 -31.67 -110.42
N HIS A 1032 -103.51 -32.30 -109.92
CA HIS A 1032 -102.49 -32.95 -110.75
C HIS A 1032 -103.00 -34.26 -111.36
N GLU A 1033 -103.67 -35.11 -110.58
CA GLU A 1033 -104.30 -36.35 -111.07
C GLU A 1033 -105.32 -36.06 -112.17
N LEU A 1034 -106.19 -35.07 -111.95
CA LEU A 1034 -107.20 -34.64 -112.93
C LEU A 1034 -106.56 -34.06 -114.21
N LEU A 1035 -105.42 -33.37 -114.09
CA LEU A 1035 -104.66 -32.86 -115.24
C LEU A 1035 -104.05 -34.01 -116.06
N THR A 1036 -103.53 -35.07 -115.43
CA THR A 1036 -103.09 -36.28 -116.16
C THR A 1036 -104.24 -36.94 -116.93
N HIS A 1037 -105.40 -37.15 -116.29
CA HIS A 1037 -106.56 -37.72 -116.97
C HIS A 1037 -107.03 -36.85 -118.15
N SER A 1038 -107.03 -35.52 -117.99
CA SER A 1038 -107.38 -34.60 -119.08
C SER A 1038 -106.37 -34.62 -120.25
N LEU A 1039 -105.12 -35.07 -120.04
CA LEU A 1039 -104.14 -35.29 -121.10
C LEU A 1039 -104.34 -36.64 -121.81
N GLU A 1040 -104.69 -37.69 -121.06
CA GLU A 1040 -105.05 -39.02 -121.60
C GLU A 1040 -106.32 -38.95 -122.46
N ASP A 1041 -107.38 -38.29 -121.97
CA ASP A 1041 -108.59 -37.99 -122.74
C ASP A 1041 -108.27 -37.22 -124.03
N LYS A 1042 -107.30 -36.31 -124.00
CA LYS A 1042 -106.92 -35.52 -125.17
C LYS A 1042 -106.22 -36.35 -126.25
N GLU A 1043 -105.40 -37.34 -125.89
CA GLU A 1043 -104.89 -38.31 -126.87
C GLU A 1043 -106.02 -39.17 -127.46
N HIS A 1044 -107.00 -39.58 -126.63
CA HIS A 1044 -108.19 -40.29 -127.11
C HIS A 1044 -109.03 -39.46 -128.09
N TYR A 1045 -109.32 -38.19 -127.78
CA TYR A 1045 -110.07 -37.30 -128.68
C TYR A 1045 -109.35 -37.06 -130.00
N HIS A 1046 -108.02 -36.91 -130.00
CA HIS A 1046 -107.26 -36.70 -131.24
C HIS A 1046 -107.22 -37.97 -132.12
N MET A 1047 -107.31 -39.15 -131.50
CA MET A 1047 -107.51 -40.43 -132.20
C MET A 1047 -108.89 -40.50 -132.87
N GLU A 1048 -109.93 -39.99 -132.21
CA GLU A 1048 -111.32 -39.98 -132.72
C GLU A 1048 -111.54 -38.90 -133.79
N GLU A 1049 -111.00 -37.69 -133.59
CA GLU A 1049 -111.00 -36.58 -134.56
C GLU A 1049 -110.45 -37.01 -135.92
N LYS A 1050 -109.39 -37.83 -135.92
CA LYS A 1050 -108.80 -38.43 -137.12
C LYS A 1050 -109.80 -39.34 -137.85
N MET A 1051 -110.56 -40.16 -137.12
CA MET A 1051 -111.62 -41.03 -137.67
C MET A 1051 -112.82 -40.22 -138.20
N TYR A 1052 -113.19 -39.13 -137.53
CA TYR A 1052 -114.22 -38.23 -138.04
C TYR A 1052 -113.76 -37.44 -139.26
N THR A 1053 -112.49 -37.03 -139.33
CA THR A 1053 -111.91 -36.33 -140.49
C THR A 1053 -112.02 -37.18 -141.76
N ASP A 1054 -111.75 -38.49 -141.69
CA ASP A 1054 -111.94 -39.39 -142.83
C ASP A 1054 -113.42 -39.56 -143.24
N LYS A 1055 -114.35 -39.59 -142.28
CA LYS A 1055 -115.81 -39.56 -142.56
C LYS A 1055 -116.25 -38.23 -143.18
N VAL A 1056 -115.75 -37.10 -142.69
CA VAL A 1056 -116.04 -35.76 -143.20
C VAL A 1056 -115.48 -35.58 -144.62
N ASN A 1057 -114.30 -36.12 -144.92
CA ASN A 1057 -113.75 -36.19 -146.29
C ASN A 1057 -114.57 -37.10 -147.22
N HIS A 1058 -115.31 -38.08 -146.70
CA HIS A 1058 -116.29 -38.83 -147.47
C HIS A 1058 -117.57 -38.01 -147.71
N LEU A 1059 -118.09 -37.33 -146.68
CA LEU A 1059 -119.29 -36.50 -146.77
C LEU A 1059 -119.10 -35.25 -147.65
N TYR A 1060 -117.95 -34.59 -147.63
CA TYR A 1060 -117.66 -33.49 -148.57
C TYR A 1060 -117.76 -33.94 -150.03
N ARG A 1061 -117.31 -35.16 -150.37
CA ARG A 1061 -117.44 -35.77 -151.72
C ARG A 1061 -118.85 -36.27 -152.06
N GLN A 1062 -119.79 -36.21 -151.10
CA GLN A 1062 -121.23 -36.39 -151.35
C GLN A 1062 -121.93 -35.03 -151.43
N LYS A 1063 -121.56 -34.07 -150.57
CA LYS A 1063 -121.98 -32.67 -150.58
C LYS A 1063 -121.67 -32.02 -151.92
N GLU A 1064 -120.44 -32.15 -152.43
CA GLU A 1064 -120.00 -31.70 -153.76
C GLU A 1064 -120.96 -32.19 -154.88
N LYS A 1065 -121.35 -33.48 -154.85
CA LYS A 1065 -122.28 -34.08 -155.83
C LYS A 1065 -123.75 -33.69 -155.65
N LEU A 1066 -124.12 -33.13 -154.49
CA LEU A 1066 -125.45 -32.60 -154.21
C LEU A 1066 -125.51 -31.10 -154.50
N GLU A 1067 -124.44 -30.36 -154.23
CA GLU A 1067 -124.27 -28.95 -154.60
C GLU A 1067 -124.15 -28.78 -156.11
N ASP A 1068 -123.42 -29.66 -156.83
CA ASP A 1068 -123.48 -29.76 -158.29
C ASP A 1068 -124.94 -29.86 -158.77
N LYS A 1069 -125.72 -30.80 -158.21
CA LYS A 1069 -127.13 -31.03 -158.61
C LYS A 1069 -128.07 -29.88 -158.26
N ILE A 1070 -127.85 -29.22 -157.12
CA ILE A 1070 -128.70 -28.13 -156.64
C ILE A 1070 -128.35 -26.82 -157.36
N MET A 1071 -127.07 -26.54 -157.61
CA MET A 1071 -126.65 -25.39 -158.41
C MET A 1071 -127.03 -25.53 -159.89
N GLU A 1072 -127.01 -26.75 -160.47
CA GLU A 1072 -127.49 -26.96 -161.84
C GLU A 1072 -129.03 -26.84 -161.95
N HIS A 1073 -129.79 -26.96 -160.85
CA HIS A 1073 -131.24 -26.68 -160.83
C HIS A 1073 -131.56 -25.20 -160.55
N TYR A 1074 -130.61 -24.43 -159.99
CA TYR A 1074 -130.76 -22.97 -159.81
C TYR A 1074 -130.13 -22.15 -160.94
N ARG A 1075 -129.15 -22.68 -161.67
CA ARG A 1075 -128.95 -22.31 -163.07
C ARG A 1075 -130.04 -22.96 -163.93
N LYS A 1076 -131.19 -22.29 -163.99
CA LYS A 1076 -132.00 -22.34 -165.22
C LYS A 1076 -131.08 -22.00 -166.40
N LEU A 1077 -130.78 -23.01 -167.22
CA LEU A 1077 -130.30 -22.96 -168.61
C LEU A 1077 -129.07 -22.04 -168.85
N GLU A 1078 -127.87 -22.51 -169.22
CA GLU A 1078 -127.46 -23.77 -169.87
C GLU A 1078 -125.93 -24.06 -169.75
N ASN A 1079 -125.49 -25.33 -169.93
CA ASN A 1079 -124.13 -25.86 -170.26
C ASN A 1079 -123.06 -26.15 -169.13
N CYS A 1080 -122.17 -27.19 -169.28
CA CYS A 1080 -121.59 -28.04 -168.15
C CYS A 1080 -120.24 -28.85 -168.40
N SER A 1081 -119.31 -29.16 -167.40
CA SER A 1081 -118.28 -30.31 -167.39
C SER A 1081 -117.10 -30.54 -166.27
N THR A 1082 -117.08 -31.64 -165.42
CA THR A 1082 -116.05 -32.79 -165.10
C THR A 1082 -114.70 -32.95 -164.18
N LYS A 1083 -114.70 -33.56 -162.90
CA LYS A 1083 -114.12 -34.84 -162.15
C LYS A 1083 -112.59 -35.40 -161.85
N LYS A 1084 -112.12 -35.97 -160.63
CA LYS A 1084 -111.15 -37.21 -160.26
C LYS A 1084 -110.23 -37.46 -158.90
N LYS A 1085 -110.09 -38.72 -158.28
CA LYS A 1085 -109.07 -39.66 -157.44
C LYS A 1085 -108.17 -39.48 -156.07
N GLY A 1086 -107.48 -40.55 -155.46
CA GLY A 1086 -106.49 -40.68 -154.22
C GLY A 1086 -105.93 -42.12 -153.64
N PHE A 1087 -104.92 -42.32 -152.66
CA PHE A 1087 -104.35 -43.64 -151.96
C PHE A 1087 -103.24 -43.61 -150.72
N ALA A 1088 -102.80 -44.71 -149.93
CA ALA A 1088 -101.76 -44.81 -148.75
C ALA A 1088 -101.13 -46.22 -148.14
N LEU A 1089 -100.11 -46.36 -147.16
CA LEU A 1089 -99.49 -47.65 -146.44
C LEU A 1089 -98.36 -47.60 -145.22
N GLY A 1090 -97.83 -48.69 -144.48
CA GLY A 1090 -96.68 -48.75 -143.38
C GLY A 1090 -96.19 -50.09 -142.52
N PHE A 1091 -95.09 -50.15 -141.63
CA PHE A 1091 -94.55 -51.31 -140.68
C PHE A 1091 -93.62 -51.01 -139.35
N VAL A 1092 -92.87 -51.97 -138.62
CA VAL A 1092 -92.58 -52.17 -137.07
C VAL A 1092 -91.12 -52.33 -136.35
N ARG A 1093 -90.82 -51.96 -135.00
CA ARG A 1093 -89.94 -52.64 -133.86
C ARG A 1093 -89.85 -52.02 -132.35
N LYS A 1094 -88.95 -52.45 -131.35
CA LYS A 1094 -88.90 -52.28 -129.79
C LYS A 1094 -87.48 -52.51 -129.03
N VAL A 1095 -87.03 -52.46 -127.69
CA VAL A 1095 -87.23 -51.88 -126.23
C VAL A 1095 -86.22 -52.46 -125.07
N LYS A 1096 -85.89 -51.85 -123.84
CA LYS A 1096 -85.63 -52.43 -122.36
C LYS A 1096 -84.42 -52.02 -121.32
N LYS A 1097 -84.66 -51.77 -119.96
CA LYS A 1097 -83.91 -52.00 -118.58
C LYS A 1097 -82.84 -51.09 -117.76
N ALA A 1098 -82.95 -50.99 -116.37
CA ALA A 1098 -81.94 -50.86 -115.18
C ALA A 1098 -81.31 -49.49 -114.62
N SER A 1099 -80.66 -49.23 -113.40
CA SER A 1099 -80.65 -49.68 -111.93
C SER A 1099 -79.64 -48.97 -110.86
N SER A 1100 -80.00 -48.81 -109.52
CA SER A 1100 -79.29 -48.86 -108.14
C SER A 1100 -78.11 -47.97 -107.46
N GLU A 1101 -78.35 -47.36 -106.24
CA GLU A 1101 -77.54 -47.25 -104.92
C GLU A 1101 -76.30 -46.25 -104.66
N LEU A 1102 -75.71 -45.80 -103.47
CA LEU A 1102 -75.93 -45.73 -101.94
C LEU A 1102 -74.92 -44.84 -101.02
N LEU A 1103 -75.32 -44.38 -99.78
CA LEU A 1103 -74.67 -44.04 -98.41
C LEU A 1103 -73.41 -43.13 -98.04
N ASN A 1104 -73.43 -42.33 -96.91
CA ASN A 1104 -72.33 -42.11 -95.86
C ASN A 1104 -72.70 -41.31 -94.52
N LYS A 1105 -71.75 -41.03 -93.55
CA LYS A 1105 -71.94 -40.62 -92.10
C LYS A 1105 -71.01 -39.50 -91.46
N LYS A 1106 -71.31 -39.08 -90.20
CA LYS A 1106 -70.71 -38.01 -89.33
C LYS A 1106 -69.23 -38.16 -88.85
N ARG A 1107 -68.49 -37.03 -88.63
CA ARG A 1107 -67.82 -36.66 -87.33
C ARG A 1107 -67.26 -35.20 -87.25
N ARG A 1108 -66.52 -34.86 -86.17
CA ARG A 1108 -66.18 -33.51 -85.65
C ARG A 1108 -64.84 -32.92 -86.15
N SER A 1109 -64.76 -31.57 -86.12
CA SER A 1109 -63.66 -30.66 -85.70
C SER A 1109 -62.18 -31.04 -85.87
N TRP A 1110 -61.39 -30.08 -86.36
CA TRP A 1110 -59.94 -30.21 -86.62
C TRP A 1110 -59.05 -29.91 -85.40
N ALA A 1111 -57.82 -30.44 -85.49
CA ALA A 1111 -56.54 -29.86 -85.07
C ALA A 1111 -55.65 -29.82 -86.35
N ASP A 1112 -54.42 -29.30 -86.43
CA ASP A 1112 -53.42 -28.88 -85.42
C ASP A 1112 -52.39 -27.91 -86.07
N ASP A 1113 -51.26 -27.69 -85.39
CA ASP A 1113 -49.90 -27.41 -85.91
C ASP A 1113 -49.29 -25.99 -85.72
N SER A 1114 -48.00 -25.84 -86.02
CA SER A 1114 -47.03 -25.30 -85.04
C SER A 1114 -46.17 -24.10 -85.46
N LYS A 1115 -45.75 -23.33 -84.43
CA LYS A 1115 -44.45 -22.62 -84.25
C LYS A 1115 -43.79 -21.89 -85.44
N GLN A 1116 -43.68 -20.56 -85.29
CA GLN A 1116 -42.49 -19.71 -85.53
C GLN A 1116 -42.86 -18.26 -85.09
N SER A 1117 -41.97 -17.27 -84.95
CA SER A 1117 -40.61 -17.13 -84.38
C SER A 1117 -40.20 -15.66 -84.60
N GLU A 1118 -39.52 -15.01 -83.65
CA GLU A 1118 -39.03 -13.60 -83.72
C GLU A 1118 -40.11 -12.49 -83.80
N GLY A 1119 -39.90 -11.26 -83.32
CA GLY A 1119 -38.81 -10.74 -82.47
C GLY A 1119 -38.80 -9.19 -82.35
N LYS A 1120 -38.09 -8.67 -81.32
CA LYS A 1120 -37.76 -7.25 -81.04
C LYS A 1120 -38.93 -6.34 -80.58
N THR A 1121 -38.74 -5.23 -79.85
CA THR A 1121 -37.55 -4.50 -79.34
C THR A 1121 -37.97 -3.90 -77.96
N TYR A 1122 -37.17 -3.78 -76.89
CA TYR A 1122 -35.90 -3.04 -76.67
C TYR A 1122 -35.24 -3.51 -75.33
N GLU A 1123 -33.93 -3.44 -75.02
CA GLU A 1123 -32.71 -2.83 -75.62
C GLU A 1123 -32.56 -1.30 -75.36
N SER A 1124 -31.78 -0.74 -74.42
CA SER A 1124 -30.92 -1.24 -73.31
C SER A 1124 -30.93 -0.17 -72.17
N GLU A 1125 -30.05 0.04 -71.18
CA GLU A 1125 -28.66 -0.33 -70.79
C GLU A 1125 -28.59 -0.21 -69.23
N SER A 1126 -27.80 -0.88 -68.37
CA SER A 1126 -26.44 -1.48 -68.35
C SER A 1126 -25.27 -0.54 -67.99
N GLY A 1127 -24.27 -1.06 -67.25
CA GLY A 1127 -23.14 -0.34 -66.60
C GLY A 1127 -23.22 -0.41 -65.06
N GLY A 1128 -22.27 -0.95 -64.29
CA GLY A 1128 -20.86 -1.30 -64.54
C GLY A 1128 -19.92 -0.29 -63.85
N ASN A 1129 -18.79 -0.65 -63.22
CA ASN A 1129 -18.21 -1.97 -62.89
C ASN A 1129 -17.10 -1.77 -61.81
N ASP A 1130 -16.38 -2.83 -61.45
CA ASP A 1130 -15.02 -2.85 -60.86
C ASP A 1130 -14.78 -2.59 -59.34
N SER A 1131 -13.76 -3.32 -58.85
CA SER A 1131 -12.94 -3.11 -57.64
C SER A 1131 -13.58 -3.24 -56.24
N ASP A 1132 -12.86 -3.67 -55.18
CA ASP A 1132 -11.68 -4.55 -55.03
C ASP A 1132 -11.60 -4.97 -53.54
N ALA A 1133 -10.62 -5.79 -53.14
CA ALA A 1133 -10.35 -6.30 -51.78
C ALA A 1133 -11.44 -7.28 -51.24
N SER A 1134 -11.17 -8.53 -50.84
CA SER A 1134 -9.93 -9.29 -50.56
C SER A 1134 -9.03 -8.68 -49.48
N ILE A 1135 -8.74 -9.42 -48.40
CA ILE A 1135 -7.46 -10.15 -48.25
C ILE A 1135 -7.30 -10.73 -46.82
N GLU A 1136 -6.68 -11.93 -46.72
CA GLU A 1136 -5.78 -12.42 -45.63
C GLU A 1136 -6.19 -12.37 -44.13
N ASP A 1137 -5.49 -13.02 -43.19
CA ASP A 1137 -4.71 -14.30 -43.17
C ASP A 1137 -4.67 -14.70 -41.68
N HIS A 1138 -4.56 -15.99 -41.37
CA HIS A 1138 -3.54 -16.47 -40.42
C HIS A 1138 -3.42 -18.01 -40.49
N ARG A 1139 -2.51 -18.43 -41.36
CA ARG A 1139 -1.59 -19.57 -41.21
C ARG A 1139 -1.55 -20.19 -39.80
N VAL A 1140 -1.63 -21.52 -39.70
CA VAL A 1140 -0.44 -22.39 -39.53
C VAL A 1140 -0.85 -23.87 -39.55
N THR A 1141 0.05 -24.70 -40.07
CA THR A 1141 -0.03 -26.17 -40.20
C THR A 1141 0.12 -26.93 -38.88
N GLY A 1142 -0.45 -28.15 -38.80
CA GLY A 1142 -0.08 -29.18 -37.80
C GLY A 1142 -1.30 -29.70 -37.02
N SER A 1143 -1.98 -30.77 -37.44
CA SER A 1143 -1.53 -32.18 -37.44
C SER A 1143 -1.14 -32.63 -36.03
N MET A 1144 -1.84 -33.59 -35.39
CA MET A 1144 -2.13 -34.92 -35.95
C MET A 1144 -3.35 -35.65 -35.33
N ASN A 1145 -3.86 -36.65 -36.08
CA ASN A 1145 -4.47 -37.90 -35.59
C ASN A 1145 -5.87 -37.90 -34.92
N ASN A 1146 -6.74 -38.91 -35.12
CA ASN A 1146 -6.88 -39.87 -36.25
C ASN A 1146 -8.21 -40.68 -36.16
N LYS A 1147 -8.78 -41.08 -37.32
CA LYS A 1147 -9.84 -42.13 -37.50
C LYS A 1147 -11.23 -41.81 -36.87
N SER A 1148 -12.34 -42.43 -37.27
CA SER A 1148 -12.54 -43.61 -38.14
C SER A 1148 -13.72 -43.47 -39.13
N LEU A 1149 -13.81 -44.40 -40.10
CA LEU A 1149 -14.87 -44.54 -41.12
C LEU A 1149 -16.04 -45.44 -40.66
N GLY A 1150 -17.17 -45.33 -41.37
CA GLY A 1150 -18.14 -46.42 -41.61
C GLY A 1150 -19.44 -46.38 -40.77
N SER A 1151 -20.55 -46.98 -41.22
CA SER A 1151 -20.87 -47.55 -42.55
C SER A 1151 -22.39 -47.75 -42.72
N GLU A 1152 -22.80 -48.05 -43.97
CA GLU A 1152 -23.99 -48.86 -44.33
C GLU A 1152 -25.42 -48.34 -44.10
N ALA A 1153 -26.36 -49.13 -44.65
CA ALA A 1153 -27.79 -48.88 -44.78
C ALA A 1153 -28.56 -50.20 -44.54
N PHE A 1154 -29.91 -50.17 -44.50
CA PHE A 1154 -30.81 -51.05 -45.27
C PHE A 1154 -32.29 -50.72 -44.94
N SER A 1155 -33.26 -51.58 -45.31
CA SER A 1155 -34.64 -51.19 -45.62
C SER A 1155 -35.73 -52.14 -45.07
N LEU A 1156 -37.00 -51.73 -45.25
CA LEU A 1156 -38.27 -52.47 -45.13
C LEU A 1156 -38.83 -52.77 -43.71
N GLY A 1157 -40.11 -52.39 -43.52
CA GLY A 1157 -40.94 -52.74 -42.36
C GLY A 1157 -42.24 -51.90 -42.27
N HIS A 1158 -43.41 -52.54 -42.38
CA HIS A 1158 -44.77 -51.97 -42.24
C HIS A 1158 -45.63 -52.98 -41.44
N PRO A 1159 -46.85 -52.67 -40.95
CA PRO A 1159 -47.50 -51.38 -40.67
C PRO A 1159 -48.13 -51.29 -39.24
N GLY A 1160 -48.78 -50.18 -38.85
CA GLY A 1160 -49.47 -50.03 -37.55
C GLY A 1160 -50.68 -49.09 -37.55
N THR A 1161 -51.90 -49.64 -37.51
CA THR A 1161 -53.17 -48.95 -37.82
C THR A 1161 -53.87 -48.24 -36.64
N ARG A 1162 -54.27 -46.96 -36.81
CA ARG A 1162 -55.55 -46.33 -36.37
C ARG A 1162 -55.56 -44.85 -36.83
N ARG A 1163 -56.36 -44.34 -37.79
CA ARG A 1163 -57.78 -44.46 -38.19
C ARG A 1163 -58.66 -43.33 -37.64
N THR A 1164 -58.69 -42.20 -38.36
CA THR A 1164 -59.76 -41.18 -38.40
C THR A 1164 -60.76 -41.52 -39.51
N VAL A 1165 -62.07 -41.41 -39.25
CA VAL A 1165 -63.17 -41.38 -40.27
C VAL A 1165 -64.35 -40.57 -39.72
N TYR A 1166 -65.08 -39.88 -40.61
CA TYR A 1166 -66.28 -39.06 -40.39
C TYR A 1166 -67.60 -39.87 -40.39
N TYR A 1167 -68.75 -39.16 -40.30
CA TYR A 1167 -70.10 -39.37 -40.90
C TYR A 1167 -71.22 -38.98 -39.88
N ASN A 1168 -72.32 -38.27 -40.19
CA ASN A 1168 -72.68 -37.37 -41.31
C ASN A 1168 -74.08 -36.68 -41.09
N ASP A 1169 -74.55 -35.90 -42.09
CA ASP A 1169 -75.97 -35.50 -42.40
C ASP A 1169 -76.70 -34.53 -41.41
N ASP A 1170 -77.69 -33.69 -41.75
CA ASP A 1170 -78.32 -33.30 -43.04
C ASP A 1170 -78.99 -31.87 -43.00
N SER A 1171 -79.81 -31.46 -43.99
CA SER A 1171 -80.59 -30.18 -44.05
C SER A 1171 -81.86 -30.30 -44.94
N PRO A 1172 -82.80 -29.31 -45.13
CA PRO A 1172 -83.12 -28.00 -44.49
C PRO A 1172 -84.60 -28.02 -43.93
N PRO A 1173 -85.66 -27.18 -44.23
CA PRO A 1173 -85.81 -25.76 -44.67
C PRO A 1173 -86.70 -24.77 -43.79
N PRO A 1174 -88.00 -24.38 -44.02
CA PRO A 1174 -88.37 -22.93 -43.98
C PRO A 1174 -89.71 -22.44 -43.30
N SER A 1175 -89.93 -21.11 -43.30
CA SER A 1175 -91.24 -20.36 -43.29
C SER A 1175 -92.04 -20.22 -41.96
N ASN A 1176 -92.89 -19.20 -41.68
CA ASN A 1176 -93.14 -17.85 -42.27
C ASN A 1176 -94.00 -16.88 -41.40
N THR A 1177 -93.91 -15.56 -41.70
CA THR A 1177 -94.95 -14.46 -41.68
C THR A 1177 -95.61 -13.83 -40.42
N LEU A 1178 -95.89 -12.51 -40.60
CA LEU A 1178 -96.82 -11.55 -39.94
C LEU A 1178 -98.33 -11.85 -40.31
N PRO A 1179 -99.40 -11.08 -39.95
CA PRO A 1179 -99.56 -9.69 -39.44
C PRO A 1179 -100.47 -9.61 -38.16
N GLU A 1180 -101.34 -8.63 -37.81
CA GLU A 1180 -101.82 -7.37 -38.44
C GLU A 1180 -102.24 -6.25 -37.44
N GLN A 1181 -103.12 -5.31 -37.84
CA GLN A 1181 -102.91 -3.88 -37.57
C GLN A 1181 -104.16 -2.94 -37.58
N GLU A 1182 -104.63 -2.44 -36.42
CA GLU A 1182 -105.70 -1.40 -36.26
C GLU A 1182 -105.48 -0.59 -34.95
N ASP A 1183 -105.88 0.68 -34.77
CA ASP A 1183 -106.29 1.75 -35.72
C ASP A 1183 -106.08 3.17 -35.08
N ASP A 1184 -106.35 4.25 -35.82
CA ASP A 1184 -106.02 5.66 -35.54
C ASP A 1184 -107.17 6.50 -34.88
N ARG A 1185 -106.80 7.66 -34.29
CA ARG A 1185 -107.64 8.85 -33.90
C ARG A 1185 -108.61 8.80 -32.71
N ARG A 1186 -108.36 9.71 -31.74
CA ARG A 1186 -109.09 11.00 -31.47
C ARG A 1186 -108.48 11.69 -30.23
N THR A 1187 -108.00 12.94 -30.25
CA THR A 1187 -108.66 14.27 -30.31
C THR A 1187 -109.31 14.73 -28.99
N VAL A 1188 -109.13 16.02 -28.64
CA VAL A 1188 -109.63 16.77 -27.43
C VAL A 1188 -108.79 16.46 -26.16
N GLN A 1189 -108.12 17.37 -25.42
CA GLN A 1189 -108.15 18.83 -25.14
C GLN A 1189 -108.79 19.17 -23.77
N LEU A 1190 -108.22 20.21 -23.13
CA LEU A 1190 -108.59 20.91 -21.87
C LEU A 1190 -108.01 20.43 -20.53
N ASP A 1191 -107.49 21.45 -19.85
CA ASP A 1191 -107.23 21.67 -18.43
C ASP A 1191 -108.34 21.09 -17.50
N GLN A 1192 -108.08 20.77 -16.23
CA GLN A 1192 -107.86 21.79 -15.19
C GLN A 1192 -107.29 21.24 -13.86
N ASN A 1193 -106.64 22.14 -13.12
CA ASN A 1193 -106.63 22.32 -11.66
C ASN A 1193 -106.72 21.08 -10.73
N LEU A 1194 -105.77 20.98 -9.80
CA LEU A 1194 -106.05 21.39 -8.41
C LEU A 1194 -104.79 21.60 -7.55
N ARG A 1195 -104.90 22.50 -6.56
CA ARG A 1195 -104.06 22.54 -5.34
C ARG A 1195 -104.67 21.53 -4.32
N THR A 1196 -104.13 21.22 -3.14
CA THR A 1196 -103.45 22.05 -2.14
C THR A 1196 -102.78 21.17 -1.07
N GLU A 1197 -101.92 21.77 -0.24
CA GLU A 1197 -101.69 21.43 1.19
C GLU A 1197 -101.09 20.05 1.57
N SER A 1198 -100.72 19.82 2.85
CA SER A 1198 -99.59 20.46 3.58
C SER A 1198 -99.35 19.79 4.95
N GLN A 1199 -98.09 19.41 5.24
CA GLN A 1199 -97.59 19.04 6.60
C GLN A 1199 -98.32 17.81 7.22
N THR A 1200 -97.94 17.18 8.34
CA THR A 1200 -97.01 17.47 9.46
C THR A 1200 -96.32 16.19 9.98
N GLU A 1201 -95.01 16.29 10.32
CA GLU A 1201 -94.33 15.63 11.46
C GLU A 1201 -94.30 14.07 11.57
N ALA A 1202 -93.42 13.42 12.35
CA ALA A 1202 -92.56 13.91 13.43
C ALA A 1202 -91.12 13.32 13.45
N ARG A 1203 -90.25 13.94 14.26
CA ARG A 1203 -88.91 13.43 14.65
C ARG A 1203 -89.00 12.55 15.91
N PRO A 1204 -87.90 11.88 16.30
CA PRO A 1204 -87.13 12.43 17.44
C PRO A 1204 -85.63 12.63 17.13
N PHE A 1205 -84.89 13.19 18.09
CA PHE A 1205 -83.54 13.76 17.90
C PHE A 1205 -82.74 13.67 19.21
N LEU A 1206 -81.56 13.04 19.25
CA LEU A 1206 -80.60 13.05 20.38
C LEU A 1206 -79.31 12.27 19.98
N ILE A 1207 -78.08 12.58 20.38
CA ILE A 1207 -77.39 13.86 20.69
C ILE A 1207 -75.91 13.68 20.30
N TYR A 1208 -75.21 14.76 19.93
CA TYR A 1208 -73.76 14.73 19.69
C TYR A 1208 -72.97 14.80 21.00
N ASN A 1209 -71.77 14.21 21.05
CA ASN A 1209 -70.78 14.61 22.05
C ASN A 1209 -69.38 14.73 21.43
N LYS A 1210 -68.64 15.78 21.80
CA LYS A 1210 -67.38 16.18 21.14
C LYS A 1210 -66.40 16.74 22.18
N VAL A 1211 -65.29 16.03 22.36
CA VAL A 1211 -64.14 16.43 23.19
C VAL A 1211 -62.90 16.27 22.28
N SER A 1212 -62.13 17.29 21.87
CA SER A 1212 -61.71 18.56 22.49
C SER A 1212 -60.62 18.38 23.55
N ALA A 1213 -59.37 18.20 23.10
CA ALA A 1213 -58.16 18.37 23.90
C ALA A 1213 -57.38 19.57 23.37
N VAL A 1214 -56.93 20.46 24.26
CA VAL A 1214 -56.38 21.79 23.92
C VAL A 1214 -55.21 22.14 24.85
N ILE A 1215 -54.03 22.32 24.25
CA ILE A 1215 -52.97 23.31 24.56
C ILE A 1215 -52.49 23.46 26.04
N ASN A 1216 -51.22 23.08 26.26
CA ASN A 1216 -50.24 23.63 27.25
C ASN A 1216 -50.55 23.44 28.78
N GLU A 1217 -49.64 23.63 29.75
CA GLU A 1217 -48.19 24.02 29.73
C GLU A 1217 -47.41 23.57 31.00
N SER A 1218 -46.17 23.11 30.84
CA SER A 1218 -45.02 23.29 31.77
C SER A 1218 -43.75 22.70 31.12
N LYS A 1219 -42.66 23.44 30.83
CA LYS A 1219 -41.64 24.00 31.77
C LYS A 1219 -41.03 22.90 32.64
N ASN A 1220 -39.71 22.67 32.73
CA ASN A 1220 -38.50 23.40 32.33
C ASN A 1220 -37.35 22.35 32.19
N ILE A 1221 -36.26 22.45 31.40
CA ILE A 1221 -35.15 23.44 31.37
C ILE A 1221 -34.30 23.24 30.09
N ASN A 1222 -33.40 24.19 29.78
CA ASN A 1222 -32.58 24.27 28.57
C ASN A 1222 -31.26 23.47 28.54
N SER A 1223 -30.69 23.42 27.33
CA SER A 1223 -29.32 23.07 26.92
C SER A 1223 -28.16 23.39 27.89
N GLY A 1224 -27.12 22.55 27.86
CA GLY A 1224 -25.77 22.85 28.40
C GLY A 1224 -24.66 22.40 27.45
N THR A 1225 -23.60 23.21 27.34
CA THR A 1225 -22.40 22.99 26.49
C THR A 1225 -21.27 22.28 27.25
N PRO A 1226 -20.31 21.63 26.57
CA PRO A 1226 -19.15 21.00 27.22
C PRO A 1226 -18.12 22.01 27.73
N LYS A 1227 -17.41 21.67 28.81
CA LYS A 1227 -16.02 22.10 29.10
C LYS A 1227 -15.35 21.28 30.21
N ASP A 1228 -14.04 21.45 30.31
CA ASP A 1228 -13.08 20.62 31.05
C ASP A 1228 -12.95 20.99 32.54
N MET A 1229 -12.54 20.03 33.40
CA MET A 1229 -11.18 19.99 34.01
C MET A 1229 -11.06 19.00 35.20
N VAL A 1230 -10.05 18.12 35.11
CA VAL A 1230 -9.04 17.66 36.11
C VAL A 1230 -9.42 17.30 37.57
N GLN A 1231 -8.70 16.30 38.11
CA GLN A 1231 -8.58 15.77 39.49
C GLN A 1231 -9.54 14.63 39.90
N ASP A 1232 -9.17 13.73 40.81
CA ASP A 1232 -7.92 12.97 41.07
C ASP A 1232 -8.25 11.86 42.12
N GLU A 1233 -7.32 10.92 42.37
CA GLU A 1233 -7.33 9.90 43.45
C GLU A 1233 -8.50 8.88 43.47
N GLY A 1234 -8.40 7.85 44.33
CA GLY A 1234 -9.56 7.02 44.72
C GLY A 1234 -9.49 5.50 44.51
N LEU A 1235 -8.42 4.84 44.96
CA LEU A 1235 -8.29 3.37 45.06
C LEU A 1235 -9.54 2.66 45.64
N THR A 1236 -9.94 1.52 45.08
CA THR A 1236 -10.06 0.24 45.86
C THR A 1236 -10.31 -0.98 44.97
N GLU A 1237 -9.73 -2.11 45.38
CA GLU A 1237 -9.97 -3.44 44.81
C GLU A 1237 -11.09 -4.17 45.57
N THR A 1238 -11.88 -5.02 44.90
CA THR A 1238 -11.94 -6.49 45.12
C THR A 1238 -13.14 -7.14 44.41
N PRO A 1239 -13.08 -8.44 44.03
CA PRO A 1239 -14.12 -9.11 43.23
C PRO A 1239 -15.10 -9.96 44.06
N THR A 1240 -16.27 -10.26 43.49
CA THR A 1240 -17.09 -11.42 43.91
C THR A 1240 -17.71 -12.15 42.72
N ASP A 1241 -17.45 -13.45 42.62
CA ASP A 1241 -18.22 -14.37 41.78
C ASP A 1241 -19.70 -14.43 42.21
N LYS A 1242 -20.61 -14.56 41.24
CA LYS A 1242 -21.72 -15.54 41.26
C LYS A 1242 -22.51 -15.60 39.95
N ASP A 1243 -22.39 -16.76 39.29
CA ASP A 1243 -23.42 -17.35 38.43
C ASP A 1243 -24.73 -17.52 39.27
N PRO A 1244 -25.95 -17.35 38.71
CA PRO A 1244 -26.54 -18.51 38.03
C PRO A 1244 -27.44 -18.21 36.81
N LYS A 1245 -27.19 -18.96 35.74
CA LYS A 1245 -28.17 -19.76 34.92
C LYS A 1245 -29.58 -19.23 34.59
N THR A 1246 -29.94 -19.50 33.32
CA THR A 1246 -31.29 -19.78 32.76
C THR A 1246 -32.34 -18.66 32.71
N GLY A 1247 -32.84 -18.36 31.49
CA GLY A 1247 -33.98 -17.45 31.31
C GLY A 1247 -34.27 -16.98 29.88
N CYS A 1248 -34.32 -17.86 28.88
CA CYS A 1248 -34.80 -17.49 27.53
C CYS A 1248 -36.31 -17.74 27.40
N PRO A 1249 -37.09 -16.75 26.92
CA PRO A 1249 -38.32 -17.04 26.19
C PRO A 1249 -38.39 -16.27 24.87
N ILE A 1250 -38.36 -17.00 23.75
CA ILE A 1250 -38.84 -16.51 22.45
C ILE A 1250 -40.37 -16.49 22.53
N TRP A 1251 -41.00 -15.38 22.13
CA TRP A 1251 -42.43 -15.33 21.82
C TRP A 1251 -42.64 -14.84 20.39
N TYR A 1252 -43.35 -15.65 19.60
CA TYR A 1252 -43.99 -15.23 18.36
C TYR A 1252 -45.39 -14.72 18.71
N GLU A 1253 -45.85 -13.66 18.05
CA GLU A 1253 -47.28 -13.38 17.96
C GLU A 1253 -47.64 -12.92 16.54
N TYR A 1254 -48.64 -13.56 15.94
CA TYR A 1254 -49.18 -13.21 14.62
C TYR A 1254 -50.28 -12.15 14.82
N GLY A 1255 -50.31 -11.12 13.96
CA GLY A 1255 -51.32 -10.07 14.02
C GLY A 1255 -51.65 -9.49 12.65
N CYS A 1256 -52.67 -10.05 11.99
CA CYS A 1256 -53.26 -9.47 10.78
C CYS A 1256 -54.67 -8.93 11.07
N VAL A 1257 -54.81 -7.60 11.14
CA VAL A 1257 -55.97 -6.82 10.68
C VAL A 1257 -55.45 -5.48 10.16
#